data_AF-A0AA39IFI5-F1
#
_entry.id   AF-A0AA39IFI5-F1
#
_cell.length_a   1.000
_cell.length_b   1.000
_cell.length_c   1.000
_cell.angle_alpha   90.00
_cell.angle_beta   90.00
_cell.angle_gamma   90.00
#
_symmetry.space_group_name_H-M   'P 1'
#
loop_
_entity.id
_entity.type
_entity.pdbx_description
1 polymer ?
#
loop_
_entity_poly.entity_id
_entity_poly.type
_entity_poly.pdbx_seq_one_letter_code
_entity_poly.pdbx_strand_id
1 'polypeptide(L)'
;MNYVLGDSVVAGVSFSEDVPVFKMAVETMEVAPRVRKEFPETWVFLHSVSRFTVLDHALNFADFSDGVRDVYVLKSLDVTTEVAPRVRKEFPETWVFFNFVSRLGSSISSSLSNIFFVYIQVFLHGENSVQCIITLMLDYEMDEVGEIRFAAPVNGLQDEPQDAAVLKSLDVTMEVVPRVRKEFPETWVFLNSVSSGTGEAVYEAVAPDTITSWVASAFAINEDDGLGVAPTTSKLKVFRPFFIRLNLPYSVKRGEKLALQVLVFNYLEKEQDVRVVLKHEKDSGFDFVQKDGSIKKNKKDKNYNVRVLSVPGGGVSKAVYFPIVPTKIGNVKLSIVAQAAQAGDAIEMPLKVEPEGYRVDRNVPVIIDLAGGKINNFTKEVDLQFPSDAVDGSRRARVDIVGDIMGPALSNIDSLVQMPFGCGEQNMVTLVPNIVVLRYLKATNRANSLIESKAIKYMEAGYQRELTYKRDDNSFSAFGQSDSHGSTWLTAFVVRSFKQAQKFVFVDDSVLQKSINFLISQQQQENGAFAERGEIHHKDMQGGAGEGGPALTAYVLIALLENGVSNDKALNYLETSLDAIKDDAYALAVTTYALYLAGSSKKEVALKMVEEHQITALDGSVHWTAKVGADKSKDTTQYFYQPRPVDVEMTSYVLLTYMLNGQTEKGLPIVRWLTGQRNAYGGFSSTQDTVMALTALGAYAEKTYSPQFNVQVKAVNGADNQDFAVTSENAIVLQSYELSNLDDPVVLQATGSGVIFAQVQYSYHRVARRDDQPFFCTKDLREVRGGNRMQLDLCCNYTRPGARSNMAVAKVGALTGYKFDADEMAQLTGITDLQRVELEHDDTDMNIYFNPLGSNPVCLSLYSDLVYQVADQKPAEMVLFDYYDPEQQLKTSYTSKLTRTLQDACQDCWSDIPDDSARDEALTRDSDSTGATSGVHASVALLGGVLVAGMLFL
;
A
#
# COMPACT_ATOMS: atom_id res chain seq x y z
N MET A 1 54.74 30.93 -27.52
CA MET A 1 55.79 30.24 -26.73
C MET A 1 56.76 31.28 -26.22
N ASN A 2 56.62 31.74 -24.97
CA ASN A 2 57.44 32.74 -24.27
C ASN A 2 56.66 33.26 -23.05
N TYR A 3 57.39 33.73 -22.01
CA TYR A 3 57.09 34.90 -21.15
C TYR A 3 55.72 34.92 -20.38
N VAL A 4 55.66 34.97 -19.03
CA VAL A 4 55.99 36.05 -18.08
C VAL A 4 54.72 36.64 -17.43
N LEU A 5 54.86 37.07 -16.16
CA LEU A 5 54.01 37.96 -15.33
C LEU A 5 52.65 37.39 -14.87
N GLY A 6 52.21 37.62 -13.62
CA GLY A 6 52.54 38.71 -12.71
C GLY A 6 51.30 39.61 -12.51
N ASP A 7 51.23 40.23 -11.33
CA ASP A 7 50.28 41.27 -10.91
C ASP A 7 48.93 40.75 -10.34
N SER A 8 48.61 40.90 -9.04
CA SER A 8 48.52 42.07 -8.14
C SER A 8 47.21 42.86 -8.27
N VAL A 9 46.78 43.44 -7.13
CA VAL A 9 45.72 44.45 -6.84
C VAL A 9 44.61 43.86 -5.93
N VAL A 10 44.60 44.08 -4.60
CA VAL A 10 44.34 45.31 -3.80
C VAL A 10 42.89 45.81 -3.99
N ALA A 11 41.94 45.57 -3.07
CA ALA A 11 41.49 46.45 -1.97
C ALA A 11 40.16 45.83 -1.45
N GLY A 12 39.69 45.89 -0.21
CA GLY A 12 39.83 46.89 0.84
C GLY A 12 38.46 47.55 1.12
N VAL A 13 37.89 47.29 2.31
CA VAL A 13 37.10 48.25 3.15
C VAL A 13 35.69 48.64 2.60
N SER A 14 34.57 48.79 3.32
CA SER A 14 34.03 48.50 4.67
C SER A 14 32.63 49.17 4.76
N PHE A 15 31.73 48.66 5.62
CA PHE A 15 30.49 49.29 6.18
C PHE A 15 29.41 49.79 5.17
N SER A 16 28.09 49.80 5.43
CA SER A 16 27.26 49.82 6.65
C SER A 16 25.83 49.28 6.35
N GLU A 17 25.08 49.00 7.43
CA GLU A 17 23.60 49.19 7.61
C GLU A 17 22.63 48.41 6.68
N ASP A 18 21.64 47.62 7.10
CA ASP A 18 20.78 47.61 8.31
C ASP A 18 20.13 46.21 8.58
N VAL A 19 19.75 46.04 9.85
CA VAL A 19 19.18 44.92 10.67
C VAL A 19 17.72 44.52 10.27
N PRO A 20 17.09 43.36 10.67
CA PRO A 20 17.42 42.35 11.70
C PRO A 20 17.36 40.85 11.31
N VAL A 21 18.11 40.01 12.03
CA VAL A 21 17.78 38.59 12.24
C VAL A 21 17.58 38.33 13.73
N PHE A 22 16.52 37.58 14.00
CA PHE A 22 15.92 37.26 15.29
C PHE A 22 16.90 36.87 16.40
N LYS A 23 16.88 37.67 17.47
CA LYS A 23 17.16 37.24 18.84
C LYS A 23 16.00 36.34 19.28
N MET A 24 16.26 35.10 19.66
CA MET A 24 15.37 34.39 20.60
C MET A 24 16.18 34.13 21.87
N ALA A 25 16.14 35.14 22.74
CA ALA A 25 16.59 35.06 24.10
C ALA A 25 15.62 34.16 24.89
N VAL A 26 16.19 33.29 25.71
CA VAL A 26 15.52 32.69 26.85
C VAL A 26 15.34 33.80 27.88
N GLU A 27 14.24 34.55 27.75
CA GLU A 27 13.63 35.32 28.83
C GLU A 27 12.29 34.61 29.11
N THR A 28 12.16 33.89 30.23
CA THR A 28 11.42 34.42 31.38
C THR A 28 11.65 33.50 32.59
N MET A 29 12.44 33.96 33.57
CA MET A 29 12.26 33.56 34.97
C MET A 29 11.48 34.68 35.64
N GLU A 30 10.16 34.57 35.71
CA GLU A 30 9.35 35.47 36.52
C GLU A 30 9.28 34.94 37.96
N VAL A 31 9.80 35.72 38.90
CA VAL A 31 9.49 35.56 40.32
C VAL A 31 8.10 36.14 40.56
N ALA A 32 7.11 35.28 40.81
CA ALA A 32 5.74 35.72 41.09
C ALA A 32 5.67 36.61 42.35
N PRO A 33 5.01 37.79 42.34
CA PRO A 33 4.97 38.74 43.48
C PRO A 33 4.10 38.32 44.68
N ARG A 34 3.92 37.02 44.93
CA ARG A 34 2.94 36.51 45.90
C ARG A 34 3.46 35.45 46.87
N VAL A 35 4.69 35.58 47.33
CA VAL A 35 5.15 34.91 48.58
C VAL A 35 6.09 35.86 49.33
N ARG A 36 5.54 36.96 49.86
CA ARG A 36 6.29 37.88 50.74
C ARG A 36 5.55 38.16 52.05
N LYS A 37 4.72 37.22 52.51
CA LYS A 37 3.95 37.45 53.74
C LYS A 37 3.86 36.32 54.74
N GLU A 38 4.44 35.15 54.48
CA GLU A 38 4.61 34.10 55.48
C GLU A 38 5.99 33.49 55.22
N PHE A 39 6.74 33.18 56.28
CA PHE A 39 8.12 32.63 56.35
C PHE A 39 9.28 33.65 56.56
N PRO A 40 10.14 33.45 57.59
CA PRO A 40 11.27 34.32 57.92
C PRO A 40 12.43 34.19 56.90
N GLU A 41 13.33 35.18 56.90
CA GLU A 41 14.32 35.58 55.87
C GLU A 41 15.38 34.55 55.38
N THR A 42 15.10 33.24 55.34
CA THR A 42 16.10 32.20 54.99
C THR A 42 15.71 31.26 53.85
N TRP A 43 14.70 31.57 53.03
CA TRP A 43 14.18 30.64 52.01
C TRP A 43 13.83 31.32 50.67
N VAL A 44 14.23 30.71 49.54
CA VAL A 44 13.81 31.12 48.17
C VAL A 44 13.17 29.93 47.44
N PHE A 45 11.96 30.10 46.93
CA PHE A 45 11.21 29.10 46.15
C PHE A 45 11.18 29.47 44.66
N LEU A 46 11.59 28.55 43.79
CA LEU A 46 11.52 28.70 42.32
C LEU A 46 10.63 27.60 41.73
N HIS A 47 9.58 28.00 41.02
CA HIS A 47 8.70 27.09 40.26
C HIS A 47 9.01 27.16 38.77
N SER A 48 9.26 26.01 38.14
CA SER A 48 9.35 25.87 36.68
C SER A 48 8.41 24.76 36.22
N VAL A 49 7.63 25.02 35.17
CA VAL A 49 6.81 24.02 34.48
C VAL A 49 7.45 23.78 33.11
N SER A 50 8.21 22.71 32.99
CA SER A 50 8.81 22.29 31.72
C SER A 50 8.05 21.05 31.22
N ARG A 51 7.52 21.09 30.00
CA ARG A 51 6.97 19.88 29.34
C ARG A 51 8.14 18.97 28.97
N PHE A 52 8.21 17.79 29.58
CA PHE A 52 9.04 16.70 29.10
C PHE A 52 8.22 15.84 28.13
N THR A 53 8.73 15.65 26.91
CA THR A 53 8.17 14.69 25.96
C THR A 53 8.68 13.30 26.35
N VAL A 54 7.80 12.45 26.87
CA VAL A 54 8.08 11.02 27.08
C VAL A 54 7.88 10.31 25.74
N LEU A 55 8.93 9.66 25.24
CA LEU A 55 8.80 8.69 24.15
C LEU A 55 8.08 7.45 24.70
N ASP A 56 6.97 7.10 24.05
CA ASP A 56 6.01 6.07 24.41
C ASP A 56 6.67 4.72 24.73
N HIS A 57 6.73 4.35 26.01
CA HIS A 57 6.83 2.96 26.46
C HIS A 57 6.04 2.76 27.75
N ALA A 58 5.06 1.86 27.70
CA ALA A 58 4.22 1.47 28.81
C ALA A 58 5.04 0.78 29.91
N LEU A 59 4.98 1.33 31.14
CA LEU A 59 5.48 0.69 32.35
C LEU A 59 4.39 -0.24 32.92
N ASN A 60 4.68 -1.54 33.00
CA ASN A 60 3.88 -2.48 33.79
C ASN A 60 4.45 -2.54 35.21
N PHE A 61 3.65 -2.18 36.21
CA PHE A 61 3.96 -2.34 37.63
C PHE A 61 3.38 -3.66 38.15
N ALA A 62 4.24 -4.64 38.38
CA ALA A 62 3.99 -5.77 39.29
C ALA A 62 5.35 -6.29 39.80
N ASP A 63 5.39 -6.61 41.09
CA ASP A 63 6.50 -7.22 41.85
C ASP A 63 7.67 -6.32 42.28
N PHE A 64 7.44 -5.59 43.39
CA PHE A 64 8.50 -5.15 44.30
C PHE A 64 8.50 -6.06 45.55
N SER A 65 9.27 -7.14 45.50
CA SER A 65 9.84 -7.76 46.69
C SER A 65 11.27 -8.17 46.36
N ASP A 66 12.19 -7.68 47.19
CA ASP A 66 13.64 -7.96 47.24
C ASP A 66 14.58 -7.17 46.31
N GLY A 67 15.31 -6.23 46.94
CA GLY A 67 16.72 -5.95 46.65
C GLY A 67 17.07 -5.15 45.39
N VAL A 68 16.97 -3.82 45.45
CA VAL A 68 17.44 -2.91 44.39
C VAL A 68 18.96 -2.95 44.24
N ARG A 69 19.44 -3.43 43.08
CA ARG A 69 20.63 -2.92 42.38
C ARG A 69 20.24 -2.69 40.93
N ASP A 70 19.96 -1.44 40.57
CA ASP A 70 20.44 -0.79 39.34
C ASP A 70 19.75 0.57 39.16
N VAL A 71 20.56 1.60 38.92
CA VAL A 71 20.16 3.00 38.68
C VAL A 71 20.17 3.22 37.17
N TYR A 72 19.04 3.58 36.57
CA TYR A 72 18.97 3.98 35.16
C TYR A 72 18.88 5.51 35.03
N VAL A 73 19.85 6.09 34.31
CA VAL A 73 20.03 7.52 34.10
C VAL A 73 19.21 7.98 32.88
N LEU A 74 18.21 8.83 33.10
CA LEU A 74 17.60 9.66 32.05
C LEU A 74 18.50 10.88 31.80
N LYS A 75 18.70 11.25 30.53
CA LYS A 75 19.56 12.35 30.03
C LYS A 75 19.56 13.55 31.00
N SER A 76 20.71 13.80 31.65
CA SER A 76 20.86 14.76 32.75
C SER A 76 20.89 16.21 32.24
N LEU A 77 20.01 17.06 32.77
CA LEU A 77 20.37 18.45 33.01
C LEU A 77 21.28 18.43 34.25
N ASP A 78 22.57 18.72 34.09
CA ASP A 78 23.53 18.64 35.20
C ASP A 78 23.41 19.89 36.11
N VAL A 79 22.45 19.82 37.03
CA VAL A 79 22.12 20.89 37.99
C VAL A 79 23.33 21.30 38.84
N THR A 80 24.31 20.39 39.01
CA THR A 80 25.49 20.64 39.85
C THR A 80 26.53 21.54 39.18
N THR A 81 26.63 21.53 37.84
CA THR A 81 27.67 22.25 37.10
C THR A 81 27.18 23.52 36.40
N GLU A 82 25.92 23.59 35.95
CA GLU A 82 25.42 24.77 35.21
C GLU A 82 24.55 25.74 36.02
N VAL A 83 23.67 25.22 36.88
CA VAL A 83 22.65 26.03 37.58
C VAL A 83 23.11 26.46 38.98
N ALA A 84 23.72 25.54 39.73
CA ALA A 84 24.19 25.79 41.10
C ALA A 84 25.22 26.94 41.23
N PRO A 85 26.21 27.11 40.34
CA PRO A 85 27.19 28.20 40.47
C PRO A 85 26.59 29.60 40.25
N ARG A 86 25.56 29.72 39.41
CA ARG A 86 24.89 31.00 39.11
C ARG A 86 23.99 31.44 40.26
N VAL A 87 23.22 30.52 40.84
CA VAL A 87 22.35 30.80 42.01
C VAL A 87 23.19 31.10 43.27
N ARG A 88 24.32 30.40 43.47
CA ARG A 88 25.25 30.65 44.57
C ARG A 88 25.92 32.04 44.52
N LYS A 89 26.02 32.66 43.34
CA LYS A 89 26.59 34.00 43.16
C LYS A 89 25.63 35.11 43.59
N GLU A 90 24.32 34.86 43.56
CA GLU A 90 23.30 35.84 43.96
C GLU A 90 22.81 35.65 45.41
N PHE A 91 22.82 34.43 45.97
CA PHE A 91 22.28 34.14 47.32
C PHE A 91 23.18 33.17 48.13
N PRO A 92 24.27 33.64 48.75
CA PRO A 92 25.32 32.77 49.31
C PRO A 92 25.00 32.09 50.66
N GLU A 93 23.99 32.54 51.43
CA GLU A 93 23.67 31.98 52.76
C GLU A 93 22.21 31.50 52.90
N THR A 94 21.54 31.14 51.80
CA THR A 94 20.09 30.84 51.81
C THR A 94 19.79 29.44 51.27
N TRP A 95 18.80 28.76 51.85
CA TRP A 95 18.32 27.48 51.32
C TRP A 95 17.50 27.72 50.05
N VAL A 96 17.83 26.99 48.98
CA VAL A 96 17.14 27.14 47.68
C VAL A 96 16.35 25.88 47.36
N PHE A 97 15.06 26.06 47.07
CA PHE A 97 14.11 25.01 46.74
C PHE A 97 13.75 25.00 45.26
N PHE A 98 13.81 23.82 44.66
CA PHE A 98 13.25 23.54 43.33
C PHE A 98 12.13 22.51 43.43
N ASN A 99 10.99 22.81 42.82
CA ASN A 99 9.81 21.94 42.85
C ASN A 99 9.34 21.69 41.41
N PHE A 100 9.49 20.45 40.94
CA PHE A 100 9.13 20.04 39.59
C PHE A 100 7.90 19.15 39.61
N VAL A 101 6.90 19.47 38.75
CA VAL A 101 5.64 18.74 38.64
C VAL A 101 5.47 18.25 37.21
N SER A 102 5.32 16.93 37.03
CA SER A 102 5.00 16.33 35.74
C SER A 102 3.69 15.53 35.81
N ARG A 103 2.84 15.69 34.79
CA ARG A 103 1.57 14.98 34.63
C ARG A 103 1.79 13.82 33.65
N LEU A 104 1.64 12.59 34.12
CA LEU A 104 1.67 11.41 33.23
C LEU A 104 0.32 11.27 32.52
N GLY A 105 0.35 11.06 31.21
CA GLY A 105 -0.84 11.04 30.34
C GLY A 105 -1.83 9.91 30.67
N SER A 106 -3.09 10.10 30.24
CA SER A 106 -4.20 9.16 30.42
C SER A 106 -4.35 8.22 29.23
N SER A 107 -4.47 6.91 29.47
CA SER A 107 -4.80 5.89 28.46
C SER A 107 -6.08 5.11 28.81
N ILE A 108 -7.20 5.62 28.29
CA ILE A 108 -8.41 4.97 27.71
C ILE A 108 -9.31 4.00 28.53
N SER A 109 -10.61 4.39 28.59
CA SER A 109 -11.89 3.64 28.62
C SER A 109 -12.34 2.84 29.86
N SER A 110 -13.44 3.39 30.42
CA SER A 110 -14.50 2.84 31.30
C SER A 110 -14.26 2.80 32.82
N SER A 111 -14.96 3.75 33.46
CA SER A 111 -15.21 4.06 34.89
C SER A 111 -14.00 4.19 35.82
N LEU A 112 -13.75 5.44 36.24
CA LEU A 112 -12.74 5.99 37.17
C LEU A 112 -11.36 6.26 36.53
N SER A 113 -11.09 7.54 36.27
CA SER A 113 -9.81 8.06 35.82
C SER A 113 -9.03 8.65 36.99
N ASN A 114 -7.99 7.96 37.47
CA ASN A 114 -7.04 8.52 38.44
C ASN A 114 -5.89 9.24 37.70
N ILE A 115 -5.55 10.46 38.13
CA ILE A 115 -4.46 11.26 37.56
C ILE A 115 -3.23 11.13 38.47
N PHE A 116 -2.07 10.78 37.91
CA PHE A 116 -0.82 10.67 38.66
C PHE A 116 0.04 11.93 38.49
N PHE A 117 0.54 12.46 39.61
CA PHE A 117 1.53 13.53 39.63
C PHE A 117 2.82 13.03 40.29
N VAL A 118 3.96 13.30 39.65
CA VAL A 118 5.27 13.08 40.26
C VAL A 118 5.82 14.42 40.73
N TYR A 119 6.14 14.51 42.01
CA TYR A 119 6.81 15.67 42.62
C TYR A 119 8.27 15.32 42.91
N ILE A 120 9.19 16.13 42.38
CA ILE A 120 10.62 16.03 42.68
C ILE A 120 11.03 17.28 43.44
N GLN A 121 11.51 17.08 44.66
CA GLN A 121 12.02 18.14 45.52
C GLN A 121 13.54 18.00 45.68
N VAL A 122 14.27 19.07 45.34
CA VAL A 122 15.73 19.12 45.45
C VAL A 122 16.11 20.18 46.49
N PHE A 123 16.93 19.77 47.47
CA PHE A 123 17.43 20.62 48.54
C PHE A 123 18.93 20.87 48.36
N LEU A 124 19.34 22.14 48.40
CA LEU A 124 20.74 22.55 48.37
C LEU A 124 21.12 23.24 49.68
N HIS A 125 22.12 22.72 50.39
CA HIS A 125 22.68 23.36 51.58
C HIS A 125 24.20 23.17 51.68
N GLY A 126 24.91 24.29 51.83
CA GLY A 126 26.37 24.33 51.96
C GLY A 126 27.12 23.87 50.69
N GLU A 127 28.45 23.85 50.78
CA GLU A 127 29.30 23.61 49.60
C GLU A 127 29.19 22.18 49.05
N ASN A 128 28.81 21.17 49.86
CA ASN A 128 28.99 19.75 49.52
C ASN A 128 27.77 18.82 49.78
N SER A 129 26.53 19.31 49.87
CA SER A 129 25.37 18.39 49.99
C SER A 129 24.20 18.74 49.06
N VAL A 130 23.78 17.75 48.27
CA VAL A 130 22.53 17.74 47.49
C VAL A 130 21.71 16.56 48.00
N GLN A 131 20.51 16.81 48.53
CA GLN A 131 19.54 15.75 48.85
C GLN A 131 18.36 15.85 47.89
N CYS A 132 18.03 14.72 47.26
CA CYS A 132 16.89 14.59 46.36
C CYS A 132 15.87 13.67 47.02
N ILE A 133 14.64 14.16 47.22
CA ILE A 133 13.53 13.38 47.76
C ILE A 133 12.45 13.30 46.68
N ILE A 134 12.06 12.07 46.33
CA ILE A 134 11.00 11.79 45.37
C ILE A 134 9.79 11.28 46.15
N THR A 135 8.67 12.00 46.09
CA THR A 135 7.42 11.62 46.78
C THR A 135 6.35 11.36 45.74
N LEU A 136 5.78 10.14 45.77
CA LEU A 136 4.61 9.76 44.99
C LEU A 136 3.38 9.85 45.90
N MET A 137 2.42 10.70 45.55
CA MET A 137 1.12 10.74 46.24
C MET A 137 0.02 10.24 45.30
N LEU A 138 -0.86 9.40 45.86
CA LEU A 138 -2.08 8.91 45.22
C LEU A 138 -3.25 9.67 45.84
N ASP A 139 -4.01 10.42 45.05
CA ASP A 139 -5.31 10.93 45.51
C ASP A 139 -6.34 9.80 45.42
N TYR A 140 -7.05 9.56 46.52
CA TYR A 140 -8.18 8.65 46.59
C TYR A 140 -9.40 9.44 47.08
N GLU A 141 -10.49 9.40 46.33
CA GLU A 141 -11.78 9.97 46.75
C GLU A 141 -12.49 8.92 47.63
N MET A 142 -12.81 9.29 48.87
CA MET A 142 -13.59 8.47 49.80
C MET A 142 -15.08 8.79 49.64
N ASP A 143 -15.90 7.77 49.33
CA ASP A 143 -17.32 7.77 49.66
C ASP A 143 -17.58 6.98 50.96
N GLU A 144 -18.66 7.38 51.64
CA GLU A 144 -18.95 7.29 53.07
C GLU A 144 -18.95 5.89 53.76
N VAL A 145 -18.68 5.97 55.07
CA VAL A 145 -19.02 5.05 56.20
C VAL A 145 -18.01 3.93 56.56
N GLY A 146 -17.32 4.12 57.69
CA GLY A 146 -17.12 3.04 58.68
C GLY A 146 -15.69 2.78 59.17
N GLU A 147 -15.34 3.40 60.30
CA GLU A 147 -14.34 3.02 61.34
C GLU A 147 -13.09 2.17 60.98
N ILE A 148 -11.91 2.79 61.14
CA ILE A 148 -10.64 2.08 61.35
C ILE A 148 -10.50 1.76 62.84
N ARG A 149 -10.45 0.46 63.19
CA ARG A 149 -9.99 -0.01 64.51
C ARG A 149 -8.59 -0.60 64.38
N PHE A 150 -7.65 -0.09 65.20
CA PHE A 150 -6.33 -0.67 65.38
C PHE A 150 -6.40 -1.94 66.25
N ALA A 151 -5.80 -3.03 65.78
CA ALA A 151 -5.45 -4.18 66.62
C ALA A 151 -3.98 -4.54 66.39
N ALA A 152 -3.25 -4.62 67.50
CA ALA A 152 -1.82 -4.94 67.61
C ALA A 152 -1.55 -6.44 67.35
N PRO A 153 -0.28 -6.86 67.15
CA PRO A 153 0.04 -8.18 66.63
C PRO A 153 -0.04 -9.25 67.72
N VAL A 154 -0.56 -10.42 67.36
CA VAL A 154 -0.45 -11.65 68.18
C VAL A 154 0.22 -12.72 67.32
N ASN A 155 1.41 -13.11 67.74
CA ASN A 155 2.10 -14.32 67.28
C ASN A 155 1.35 -15.57 67.75
N GLY A 156 1.19 -16.57 66.88
CA GLY A 156 0.91 -17.93 67.33
C GLY A 156 0.29 -18.89 66.31
N LEU A 157 1.15 -19.77 65.77
CA LEU A 157 0.94 -21.20 65.51
C LEU A 157 -0.02 -21.67 64.38
N GLN A 158 0.64 -22.32 63.39
CA GLN A 158 0.35 -23.62 62.76
C GLN A 158 -1.06 -23.91 62.21
N ASP A 159 -1.19 -23.90 60.88
CA ASP A 159 -1.41 -25.10 60.04
C ASP A 159 -1.51 -24.68 58.56
N GLU A 160 -0.57 -25.13 57.73
CA GLU A 160 -0.67 -25.03 56.26
C GLU A 160 -1.36 -26.28 55.69
N PRO A 161 -2.28 -26.15 54.71
CA PRO A 161 -2.85 -27.29 54.01
C PRO A 161 -1.86 -27.92 53.02
N GLN A 162 -1.79 -29.26 53.04
CA GLN A 162 -0.82 -30.13 52.34
C GLN A 162 -0.93 -30.20 50.79
N ASP A 163 -1.53 -29.22 50.12
CA ASP A 163 -1.70 -29.26 48.64
C ASP A 163 -0.59 -28.53 47.86
N ALA A 164 0.45 -28.03 48.53
CA ALA A 164 1.58 -27.32 47.89
C ALA A 164 2.80 -28.20 47.56
N ALA A 165 2.72 -29.53 47.70
CA ALA A 165 3.90 -30.41 47.64
C ALA A 165 4.08 -31.25 46.35
N VAL A 166 3.17 -31.22 45.38
CA VAL A 166 3.26 -32.08 44.17
C VAL A 166 3.71 -31.35 42.90
N LEU A 167 3.82 -30.01 42.91
CA LEU A 167 4.32 -29.23 41.75
C LEU A 167 5.86 -29.10 41.66
N LYS A 168 6.63 -29.99 42.29
CA LYS A 168 8.10 -29.89 42.35
C LYS A 168 8.89 -30.82 41.43
N SER A 169 8.29 -31.34 40.35
CA SER A 169 9.00 -32.26 39.44
C SER A 169 8.93 -31.93 37.94
N LEU A 170 8.70 -30.67 37.56
CA LEU A 170 9.06 -30.13 36.23
C LEU A 170 9.11 -28.58 36.23
N ASP A 171 9.77 -27.99 37.22
CA ASP A 171 10.21 -26.58 37.12
C ASP A 171 11.43 -26.52 36.21
N VAL A 172 11.19 -26.30 34.92
CA VAL A 172 12.21 -25.62 34.10
C VAL A 172 12.20 -24.18 34.59
N THR A 173 13.21 -23.77 35.35
CA THR A 173 13.42 -22.38 35.75
C THR A 173 13.58 -21.51 34.50
N MET A 174 12.49 -20.89 34.05
CA MET A 174 12.45 -20.04 32.86
C MET A 174 12.92 -18.62 33.22
N GLU A 175 14.23 -18.37 33.15
CA GLU A 175 14.84 -17.08 33.52
C GLU A 175 14.81 -16.02 32.39
N VAL A 176 14.61 -16.41 31.13
CA VAL A 176 14.77 -15.49 29.99
C VAL A 176 13.43 -14.90 29.53
N VAL A 177 13.24 -13.59 29.76
CA VAL A 177 12.13 -12.82 29.17
C VAL A 177 12.52 -12.39 27.74
N PRO A 178 11.87 -12.92 26.69
CA PRO A 178 12.25 -12.63 25.32
C PRO A 178 11.77 -11.25 24.87
N ARG A 179 12.65 -10.46 24.22
CA ARG A 179 12.27 -9.26 23.47
C ARG A 179 11.38 -9.67 22.28
N VAL A 180 10.27 -8.96 22.09
CA VAL A 180 9.35 -9.14 20.96
C VAL A 180 9.89 -8.43 19.73
N ARG A 181 10.04 -9.17 18.64
CA ARG A 181 10.44 -8.69 17.32
C ARG A 181 9.22 -8.27 16.51
N LYS A 182 9.23 -7.05 15.99
CA LYS A 182 8.08 -6.42 15.30
C LYS A 182 8.47 -5.73 13.99
N GLU A 183 9.72 -5.29 13.87
CA GLU A 183 10.22 -4.53 12.73
C GLU A 183 10.88 -5.44 11.69
N PHE A 184 10.16 -5.69 10.58
CA PHE A 184 10.60 -6.57 9.48
C PHE A 184 10.60 -5.87 8.11
N PRO A 185 11.32 -4.74 7.94
CA PRO A 185 11.40 -4.06 6.65
C PRO A 185 12.19 -4.91 5.64
N GLU A 186 11.94 -4.68 4.34
CA GLU A 186 12.79 -5.22 3.27
C GLU A 186 14.05 -4.39 3.05
N THR A 187 13.99 -3.07 3.28
CA THR A 187 15.12 -2.12 3.16
C THR A 187 15.04 -1.09 4.28
N TRP A 188 16.20 -0.69 4.83
CA TRP A 188 16.33 0.32 5.88
C TRP A 188 17.61 1.14 5.66
N VAL A 189 17.74 2.32 6.30
CA VAL A 189 18.84 3.28 6.08
C VAL A 189 18.91 3.82 4.64
N PHE A 190 17.75 4.10 4.03
CA PHE A 190 17.70 4.81 2.75
C PHE A 190 17.74 6.33 2.99
N LEU A 191 18.94 6.87 3.24
CA LEU A 191 19.15 8.23 3.73
C LEU A 191 20.21 8.98 2.92
N ASN A 192 20.13 10.31 2.93
CA ASN A 192 21.18 11.22 2.46
C ASN A 192 21.83 11.96 3.64
N SER A 193 23.12 12.26 3.53
CA SER A 193 23.85 13.06 4.51
C SER A 193 24.92 13.91 3.82
N VAL A 194 25.19 15.08 4.38
CA VAL A 194 26.29 15.94 3.92
C VAL A 194 27.51 15.61 4.79
N SER A 195 28.62 15.23 4.16
CA SER A 195 29.87 14.98 4.87
C SER A 195 30.37 16.27 5.53
N SER A 196 30.98 16.13 6.70
CA SER A 196 31.69 17.22 7.34
C SER A 196 32.88 17.71 6.49
N GLY A 197 33.53 18.82 6.86
CA GLY A 197 34.69 19.36 6.14
C GLY A 197 35.89 18.40 6.03
N THR A 198 35.86 17.26 6.72
CA THR A 198 36.84 16.16 6.63
C THR A 198 36.45 15.06 5.64
N GLY A 199 35.29 15.16 4.98
CA GLY A 199 34.77 14.11 4.08
C GLY A 199 34.10 12.94 4.81
N GLU A 200 33.94 13.01 6.13
CA GLU A 200 33.33 11.95 6.94
C GLU A 200 31.86 12.26 7.25
N ALA A 201 31.00 11.24 7.11
CA ALA A 201 29.61 11.24 7.55
C ALA A 201 29.35 9.99 8.39
N VAL A 202 28.75 10.15 9.58
CA VAL A 202 28.44 9.06 10.50
C VAL A 202 26.94 9.00 10.70
N TYR A 203 26.37 7.81 10.56
CA TYR A 203 24.96 7.55 10.81
C TYR A 203 24.80 6.40 11.80
N GLU A 204 24.04 6.64 12.86
CA GLU A 204 23.70 5.65 13.86
C GLU A 204 22.25 5.21 13.67
N ALA A 205 22.04 3.91 13.51
CA ALA A 205 20.71 3.32 13.55
C ALA A 205 20.73 1.95 14.20
N VAL A 206 19.57 1.59 14.76
CA VAL A 206 19.33 0.27 15.32
C VAL A 206 18.93 -0.67 14.18
N ALA A 207 19.61 -1.81 14.09
CA ALA A 207 19.28 -2.81 13.09
C ALA A 207 17.86 -3.37 13.29
N PRO A 208 17.09 -3.61 12.21
CA PRO A 208 15.75 -4.17 12.30
C PRO A 208 15.78 -5.57 12.92
N ASP A 209 14.62 -6.05 13.35
CA ASP A 209 14.48 -7.34 14.02
C ASP A 209 14.61 -8.55 13.06
N THR A 210 14.81 -8.31 11.76
CA THR A 210 15.03 -9.32 10.73
C THR A 210 16.38 -10.02 10.93
N ILE A 211 16.35 -11.33 11.15
CA ILE A 211 17.54 -12.18 11.22
C ILE A 211 17.99 -12.47 9.79
N THR A 212 18.88 -11.62 9.27
CA THR A 212 19.38 -11.67 7.90
C THR A 212 20.79 -11.10 7.81
N SER A 213 21.38 -11.15 6.63
CA SER A 213 22.55 -10.36 6.30
C SER A 213 22.16 -9.15 5.48
N TRP A 214 22.26 -7.97 6.08
CA TRP A 214 22.06 -6.71 5.41
C TRP A 214 23.28 -6.36 4.57
N VAL A 215 23.05 -5.89 3.35
CA VAL A 215 24.09 -5.42 2.44
C VAL A 215 23.97 -3.90 2.34
N ALA A 216 24.93 -3.19 2.91
CA ALA A 216 25.03 -1.74 2.81
C ALA A 216 25.80 -1.38 1.53
N SER A 217 25.18 -0.53 0.72
CA SER A 217 25.81 0.13 -0.41
C SER A 217 25.75 1.64 -0.19
N ALA A 218 26.74 2.37 -0.68
CA ALA A 218 26.82 3.81 -0.52
C ALA A 218 27.33 4.44 -1.81
N PHE A 219 26.84 5.64 -2.09
CA PHE A 219 27.39 6.52 -3.11
C PHE A 219 27.42 7.95 -2.55
N ALA A 220 28.39 8.73 -2.99
CA ALA A 220 28.55 10.13 -2.61
C ALA A 220 28.64 10.99 -3.88
N ILE A 221 28.19 12.24 -3.77
CA ILE A 221 28.29 13.23 -4.84
C ILE A 221 29.06 14.42 -4.27
N ASN A 222 30.11 14.84 -4.97
CA ASN A 222 30.92 16.01 -4.65
C ASN A 222 30.92 16.97 -5.87
N GLU A 223 30.98 18.28 -5.63
CA GLU A 223 30.93 19.28 -6.72
C GLU A 223 32.18 19.26 -7.63
N ASP A 224 33.35 18.92 -7.07
CA ASP A 224 34.62 18.86 -7.79
C ASP A 224 34.84 17.49 -8.45
N ASP A 225 34.58 16.40 -7.72
CA ASP A 225 34.90 15.02 -8.14
C ASP A 225 33.71 14.24 -8.74
N GLY A 226 32.49 14.78 -8.67
CA GLY A 226 31.27 14.15 -9.20
C GLY A 226 30.76 12.97 -8.36
N LEU A 227 30.22 11.94 -9.02
CA LEU A 227 29.64 10.76 -8.37
C LEU A 227 30.71 9.70 -8.07
N GLY A 228 30.86 9.35 -6.79
CA GLY A 228 31.64 8.20 -6.32
C GLY A 228 30.73 7.11 -5.77
N VAL A 229 30.84 5.88 -6.29
CA VAL A 229 30.17 4.70 -5.73
C VAL A 229 31.18 3.92 -4.89
N ALA A 230 30.78 3.50 -3.69
CA ALA A 230 31.64 2.69 -2.84
C ALA A 230 32.06 1.40 -3.59
N PRO A 231 33.36 1.10 -3.68
CA PRO A 231 33.87 -0.01 -4.49
C PRO A 231 33.46 -1.39 -3.94
N THR A 232 33.04 -1.45 -2.68
CA THR A 232 32.63 -2.67 -1.99
C THR A 232 31.38 -2.41 -1.20
N THR A 233 30.46 -3.38 -1.21
CA THR A 233 29.33 -3.40 -0.29
C THR A 233 29.76 -3.99 1.05
N SER A 234 29.31 -3.37 2.14
CA SER A 234 29.56 -3.88 3.49
C SER A 234 28.42 -4.80 3.91
N LYS A 235 28.71 -5.89 4.61
CA LYS A 235 27.71 -6.87 5.04
C LYS A 235 27.57 -6.87 6.55
N LEU A 236 26.37 -6.54 7.05
CA LEU A 236 26.03 -6.62 8.47
C LEU A 236 25.16 -7.86 8.71
N LYS A 237 25.70 -8.86 9.40
CA LYS A 237 24.93 -10.06 9.79
C LYS A 237 24.22 -9.81 11.12
N VAL A 238 22.89 -9.71 11.09
CA VAL A 238 22.03 -9.69 12.28
C VAL A 238 21.62 -11.13 12.57
N PHE A 239 22.02 -11.65 13.73
CA PHE A 239 21.84 -13.05 14.06
C PHE A 239 21.60 -13.26 15.55
N ARG A 240 20.70 -14.20 15.86
CA ARG A 240 20.50 -14.71 17.22
C ARG A 240 20.77 -16.22 17.21
N PRO A 241 21.47 -16.78 18.21
CA PRO A 241 21.69 -18.23 18.29
C PRO A 241 20.41 -19.04 18.47
N PHE A 242 19.36 -18.43 19.03
CA PHE A 242 18.06 -19.03 19.20
C PHE A 242 16.99 -18.06 18.73
N PHE A 243 16.12 -18.50 17.82
CA PHE A 243 15.06 -17.66 17.27
C PHE A 243 13.94 -18.48 16.63
N ILE A 244 12.79 -17.83 16.46
CA ILE A 244 11.65 -18.38 15.72
C ILE A 244 11.41 -17.66 14.40
N ARG A 245 10.86 -18.38 13.42
CA ARG A 245 10.39 -17.82 12.15
C ARG A 245 9.01 -18.36 11.84
N LEU A 246 8.11 -17.47 11.44
CA LEU A 246 6.80 -17.86 10.91
C LEU A 246 6.94 -18.12 9.41
N ASN A 247 6.36 -19.23 8.95
CA ASN A 247 6.20 -19.49 7.53
C ASN A 247 4.75 -19.15 7.15
N LEU A 248 4.53 -17.94 6.63
CA LEU A 248 3.21 -17.40 6.31
C LEU A 248 3.01 -17.36 4.79
N PRO A 249 1.82 -17.73 4.28
CA PRO A 249 1.44 -17.40 2.91
C PRO A 249 1.28 -15.89 2.73
N TYR A 250 1.35 -15.41 1.48
CA TYR A 250 1.11 -14.00 1.15
C TYR A 250 -0.27 -13.52 1.65
N SER A 251 -1.31 -14.33 1.45
CA SER A 251 -2.65 -14.11 1.99
C SER A 251 -3.36 -15.43 2.30
N VAL A 252 -4.42 -15.34 3.11
CA VAL A 252 -5.42 -16.40 3.33
C VAL A 252 -6.82 -15.84 3.21
N LYS A 253 -7.81 -16.64 2.84
CA LYS A 253 -9.21 -16.19 2.83
C LYS A 253 -9.88 -16.43 4.18
N ARG A 254 -10.81 -15.55 4.55
CA ARG A 254 -11.58 -15.70 5.80
C ARG A 254 -12.25 -17.08 5.86
N GLY A 255 -12.17 -17.72 7.03
CA GLY A 255 -12.78 -19.02 7.29
C GLY A 255 -12.00 -20.23 6.75
N GLU A 256 -10.86 -20.04 6.08
CA GLU A 256 -9.95 -21.14 5.76
C GLU A 256 -9.19 -21.61 7.01
N LYS A 257 -8.87 -22.89 7.08
CA LYS A 257 -8.11 -23.45 8.21
C LYS A 257 -6.64 -23.51 7.82
N LEU A 258 -5.81 -22.69 8.44
CA LEU A 258 -4.37 -22.63 8.23
C LEU A 258 -3.66 -23.40 9.35
N ALA A 259 -2.78 -24.33 8.99
CA ALA A 259 -1.78 -24.86 9.92
C ALA A 259 -0.58 -23.91 9.96
N LEU A 260 -0.62 -22.93 10.88
CA LEU A 260 0.46 -21.96 11.04
C LEU A 260 1.75 -22.68 11.46
N GLN A 261 2.73 -22.70 10.57
CA GLN A 261 4.03 -23.31 10.82
C GLN A 261 4.98 -22.30 11.48
N VAL A 262 5.49 -22.66 12.66
CA VAL A 262 6.52 -21.93 13.39
C VAL A 262 7.79 -22.77 13.38
N LEU A 263 8.86 -22.25 12.81
CA LEU A 263 10.19 -22.87 12.81
C LEU A 263 10.99 -22.35 13.99
N VAL A 264 11.46 -23.25 14.85
CA VAL A 264 12.33 -22.94 15.99
C VAL A 264 13.75 -23.36 15.64
N PHE A 265 14.67 -22.40 15.61
CA PHE A 265 16.08 -22.61 15.31
C PHE A 265 16.90 -22.62 16.60
N ASN A 266 17.75 -23.62 16.76
CA ASN A 266 18.69 -23.73 17.87
C ASN A 266 20.13 -23.90 17.37
N TYR A 267 20.88 -22.80 17.33
CA TYR A 267 22.32 -22.76 17.06
C TYR A 267 23.18 -22.82 18.34
N LEU A 268 22.58 -23.07 19.51
CA LEU A 268 23.34 -23.38 20.72
C LEU A 268 23.93 -24.79 20.62
N GLU A 269 24.94 -25.09 21.44
CA GLU A 269 25.55 -26.42 21.46
C GLU A 269 24.64 -27.50 22.03
N LYS A 270 23.78 -27.12 22.98
CA LYS A 270 22.91 -28.04 23.72
C LYS A 270 21.50 -28.06 23.15
N GLU A 271 20.89 -29.24 23.20
CA GLU A 271 19.45 -29.41 23.00
C GLU A 271 18.66 -28.54 23.99
N GLN A 272 17.56 -27.96 23.53
CA GLN A 272 16.68 -27.10 24.32
C GLN A 272 15.26 -27.66 24.30
N ASP A 273 14.64 -27.79 25.47
CA ASP A 273 13.20 -27.97 25.59
C ASP A 273 12.53 -26.60 25.46
N VAL A 274 11.77 -26.42 24.38
CA VAL A 274 11.18 -25.14 24.00
C VAL A 274 9.67 -25.19 24.20
N ARG A 275 9.15 -24.23 24.95
CA ARG A 275 7.73 -23.92 25.06
C ARG A 275 7.38 -22.81 24.08
N VAL A 276 6.57 -23.12 23.07
CA VAL A 276 6.07 -22.17 22.06
C VAL A 276 4.61 -21.84 22.34
N VAL A 277 4.29 -20.55 22.40
CA VAL A 277 2.99 -20.03 22.79
C VAL A 277 2.48 -19.11 21.68
N LEU A 278 1.35 -19.44 21.07
CA LEU A 278 0.58 -18.52 20.24
C LEU A 278 -0.46 -17.83 21.12
N LYS A 279 -0.34 -16.51 21.29
CA LYS A 279 -1.28 -15.70 22.07
C LYS A 279 -2.56 -15.46 21.27
N HIS A 280 -3.67 -15.37 21.99
CA HIS A 280 -5.01 -15.06 21.50
C HIS A 280 -5.63 -14.01 22.43
N GLU A 281 -5.41 -12.74 22.10
CA GLU A 281 -6.03 -11.58 22.75
C GLU A 281 -7.51 -11.43 22.37
N LYS A 282 -8.24 -10.58 23.10
CA LYS A 282 -9.61 -10.20 22.71
C LYS A 282 -9.54 -9.53 21.33
N ASP A 283 -10.39 -9.97 20.40
CA ASP A 283 -10.43 -9.49 19.02
C ASP A 283 -9.18 -9.79 18.17
N SER A 284 -8.46 -10.87 18.48
CA SER A 284 -7.30 -11.35 17.69
C SER A 284 -7.59 -11.54 16.20
N GLY A 285 -8.85 -11.73 15.81
CA GLY A 285 -9.24 -11.91 14.40
C GLY A 285 -8.99 -13.32 13.85
N PHE A 286 -8.69 -14.29 14.71
CA PHE A 286 -8.62 -15.72 14.41
C PHE A 286 -9.08 -16.54 15.62
N ASP A 287 -9.52 -17.77 15.39
CA ASP A 287 -9.80 -18.76 16.44
C ASP A 287 -8.89 -19.99 16.29
N PHE A 288 -8.69 -20.75 17.36
CA PHE A 288 -7.99 -22.03 17.29
C PHE A 288 -8.90 -23.13 16.75
N VAL A 289 -8.34 -23.97 15.90
CA VAL A 289 -8.98 -25.20 15.42
C VAL A 289 -8.63 -26.33 16.39
N GLN A 290 -9.55 -27.28 16.59
CA GLN A 290 -9.31 -28.51 17.37
C GLN A 290 -9.10 -29.72 16.47
N LYS A 291 -8.63 -30.84 17.05
CA LYS A 291 -8.33 -32.07 16.31
C LYS A 291 -9.55 -32.55 15.53
N ASP A 292 -10.74 -32.54 16.12
CA ASP A 292 -12.01 -32.90 15.47
C ASP A 292 -12.49 -31.91 14.39
N GLY A 293 -11.72 -30.85 14.11
CA GLY A 293 -12.04 -29.82 13.14
C GLY A 293 -13.00 -28.74 13.67
N SER A 294 -13.44 -28.82 14.94
CA SER A 294 -14.27 -27.82 15.59
C SER A 294 -13.48 -26.54 15.92
N ILE A 295 -14.19 -25.43 16.05
CA ILE A 295 -13.60 -24.11 16.34
C ILE A 295 -13.78 -23.81 17.84
N LYS A 296 -12.68 -23.65 18.57
CA LYS A 296 -12.72 -23.27 19.99
C LYS A 296 -12.95 -21.77 20.09
N LYS A 297 -14.22 -21.35 20.22
CA LYS A 297 -14.57 -19.95 20.55
C LYS A 297 -14.23 -19.69 22.01
N ASN A 298 -13.10 -19.03 22.28
CA ASN A 298 -12.63 -18.74 23.64
C ASN A 298 -13.57 -17.73 24.33
N LYS A 299 -14.63 -18.24 24.99
CA LYS A 299 -15.49 -17.41 25.85
C LYS A 299 -15.07 -17.43 27.33
N LYS A 300 -14.29 -18.41 27.80
CA LYS A 300 -13.87 -18.54 29.22
C LYS A 300 -12.53 -19.27 29.51
N ASP A 301 -11.79 -19.78 28.52
CA ASP A 301 -10.51 -20.50 28.76
C ASP A 301 -9.32 -19.82 28.07
N LYS A 302 -8.15 -19.97 28.72
CA LYS A 302 -6.78 -19.51 28.37
C LYS A 302 -6.64 -18.83 26.99
N ASN A 303 -6.25 -17.55 27.01
CA ASN A 303 -5.96 -16.67 25.87
C ASN A 303 -4.71 -17.08 25.05
N TYR A 304 -4.40 -18.37 24.95
CA TYR A 304 -3.20 -18.86 24.27
C TYR A 304 -3.28 -20.36 23.95
N ASN A 305 -2.49 -20.80 22.98
CA ASN A 305 -2.21 -22.21 22.69
C ASN A 305 -0.72 -22.49 22.92
N VAL A 306 -0.39 -23.59 23.58
CA VAL A 306 0.99 -23.96 23.94
C VAL A 306 1.38 -25.26 23.25
N ARG A 307 2.61 -25.30 22.76
CA ARG A 307 3.26 -26.50 22.26
C ARG A 307 4.65 -26.61 22.87
N VAL A 308 5.07 -27.83 23.21
CA VAL A 308 6.40 -28.10 23.76
C VAL A 308 7.15 -29.02 22.81
N LEU A 309 8.39 -28.68 22.47
CA LEU A 309 9.23 -29.49 21.61
C LEU A 309 10.70 -29.42 22.06
N SER A 310 11.41 -30.55 21.99
CA SER A 310 12.86 -30.55 22.18
C SER A 310 13.55 -30.25 20.84
N VAL A 311 14.45 -29.27 20.80
CA VAL A 311 15.14 -28.82 19.58
C VAL A 311 16.64 -29.09 19.74
N PRO A 312 17.22 -30.02 18.94
CA PRO A 312 18.65 -30.33 19.01
C PRO A 312 19.52 -29.10 18.81
N GLY A 313 20.69 -29.09 19.45
CA GLY A 313 21.72 -28.08 19.22
C GLY A 313 22.42 -28.25 17.86
N GLY A 314 23.34 -27.33 17.55
CA GLY A 314 24.18 -27.41 16.36
C GLY A 314 23.59 -26.79 15.09
N GLY A 315 22.58 -25.93 15.21
CA GLY A 315 21.97 -25.20 14.10
C GLY A 315 20.80 -25.92 13.44
N VAL A 316 20.22 -26.92 14.13
CA VAL A 316 19.04 -27.65 13.68
C VAL A 316 17.79 -26.82 13.95
N SER A 317 16.80 -26.94 13.06
CA SER A 317 15.46 -26.38 13.25
C SER A 317 14.40 -27.46 13.36
N LYS A 318 13.40 -27.24 14.21
CA LYS A 318 12.17 -28.04 14.22
C LYS A 318 10.95 -27.17 13.99
N ALA A 319 9.96 -27.74 13.30
CA ALA A 319 8.68 -27.09 13.05
C ALA A 319 7.67 -27.46 14.15
N VAL A 320 6.82 -26.51 14.50
CA VAL A 320 5.62 -26.72 15.30
C VAL A 320 4.45 -26.03 14.62
N TYR A 321 3.27 -26.65 14.67
CA TYR A 321 2.09 -26.16 13.95
C TYR A 321 0.99 -25.71 14.91
N PHE A 322 0.38 -24.57 14.57
CA PHE A 322 -0.81 -24.04 15.24
C PHE A 322 -1.98 -23.95 14.26
N PRO A 323 -2.91 -24.90 14.31
CA PRO A 323 -4.17 -24.84 13.57
C PRO A 323 -5.01 -23.61 13.95
N ILE A 324 -5.21 -22.69 13.02
CA ILE A 324 -6.00 -21.46 13.19
C ILE A 324 -7.01 -21.27 12.06
N VAL A 325 -8.10 -20.54 12.34
CA VAL A 325 -9.07 -20.08 11.36
C VAL A 325 -9.23 -18.57 11.47
N PRO A 326 -8.90 -17.78 10.44
CA PRO A 326 -9.11 -16.34 10.45
C PRO A 326 -10.60 -15.99 10.40
N THR A 327 -11.03 -15.08 11.27
CA THR A 327 -12.43 -14.64 11.40
C THR A 327 -12.64 -13.20 10.96
N LYS A 328 -11.58 -12.39 10.91
CA LYS A 328 -11.62 -10.97 10.52
C LYS A 328 -10.82 -10.72 9.24
N ILE A 329 -11.37 -9.94 8.33
CA ILE A 329 -10.71 -9.48 7.09
C ILE A 329 -9.72 -8.36 7.41
N GLY A 330 -8.58 -8.34 6.71
CA GLY A 330 -7.50 -7.38 6.88
C GLY A 330 -6.26 -8.02 7.53
N ASN A 331 -5.41 -7.18 8.13
CA ASN A 331 -4.18 -7.67 8.77
C ASN A 331 -4.49 -8.19 10.18
N VAL A 332 -4.42 -9.51 10.34
CA VAL A 332 -4.60 -10.22 11.61
C VAL A 332 -3.26 -10.40 12.29
N LYS A 333 -3.09 -9.87 13.51
CA LYS A 333 -1.81 -9.88 14.20
C LYS A 333 -1.55 -11.22 14.90
N LEU A 334 -0.48 -11.91 14.52
CA LEU A 334 -0.04 -13.15 15.14
C LEU A 334 1.09 -12.85 16.13
N SER A 335 0.92 -13.23 17.41
CA SER A 335 1.91 -13.03 18.47
C SER A 335 2.38 -14.36 19.03
N ILE A 336 3.63 -14.74 18.73
CA ILE A 336 4.22 -16.01 19.13
C ILE A 336 5.40 -15.77 20.07
N VAL A 337 5.51 -16.57 21.13
CA VAL A 337 6.61 -16.54 22.10
C VAL A 337 7.19 -17.94 22.21
N ALA A 338 8.50 -18.09 22.05
CA ALA A 338 9.23 -19.33 22.29
C ALA A 338 10.23 -19.14 23.43
N GLN A 339 10.15 -20.01 24.45
CA GLN A 339 10.97 -19.94 25.65
C GLN A 339 11.60 -21.29 25.94
N ALA A 340 12.88 -21.28 26.27
CA ALA A 340 13.67 -22.40 26.76
C ALA A 340 14.42 -21.97 28.02
N ALA A 341 15.09 -22.91 28.69
CA ALA A 341 15.85 -22.64 29.90
C ALA A 341 16.96 -21.58 29.68
N GLN A 342 17.64 -21.63 28.53
CA GLN A 342 18.82 -20.80 28.25
C GLN A 342 18.59 -19.73 27.19
N ALA A 343 17.40 -19.67 26.58
CA ALA A 343 17.12 -18.75 25.49
C ALA A 343 15.62 -18.50 25.28
N GLY A 344 15.29 -17.40 24.62
CA GLY A 344 13.93 -17.11 24.20
C GLY A 344 13.86 -16.10 23.05
N ASP A 345 12.80 -16.20 22.25
CA ASP A 345 12.47 -15.27 21.18
C ASP A 345 10.97 -15.08 21.09
N ALA A 346 10.53 -13.91 20.63
CA ALA A 346 9.12 -13.61 20.42
C ALA A 346 8.96 -12.82 19.13
N ILE A 347 7.89 -13.08 18.39
CA ILE A 347 7.60 -12.44 17.10
C ILE A 347 6.15 -11.99 17.04
N GLU A 348 5.94 -10.81 16.47
CA GLU A 348 4.64 -10.26 16.16
C GLU A 348 4.60 -9.93 14.67
N MET A 349 3.72 -10.58 13.90
CA MET A 349 3.67 -10.43 12.44
C MET A 349 2.22 -10.43 11.94
N PRO A 350 1.87 -9.58 10.96
CA PRO A 350 0.53 -9.59 10.39
C PRO A 350 0.35 -10.76 9.40
N LEU A 351 -0.79 -11.44 9.49
CA LEU A 351 -1.33 -12.34 8.48
C LEU A 351 -2.37 -11.57 7.66
N LYS A 352 -2.16 -11.46 6.35
CA LYS A 352 -3.11 -10.80 5.45
C LYS A 352 -4.31 -11.72 5.20
N VAL A 353 -5.49 -11.30 5.64
CA VAL A 353 -6.75 -12.04 5.45
C VAL A 353 -7.60 -11.34 4.41
N GLU A 354 -7.85 -12.02 3.30
CA GLU A 354 -8.65 -11.53 2.19
C GLU A 354 -10.12 -11.99 2.31
N PRO A 355 -11.06 -11.14 1.86
CA PRO A 355 -12.47 -11.51 1.76
C PRO A 355 -12.71 -12.52 0.63
N GLU A 356 -13.88 -13.15 0.65
CA GLU A 356 -14.35 -13.99 -0.44
C GLU A 356 -14.87 -13.15 -1.63
N GLY A 357 -14.94 -13.73 -2.83
CA GLY A 357 -15.45 -13.04 -4.02
C GLY A 357 -14.46 -12.06 -4.65
N TYR A 358 -14.96 -11.10 -5.43
CA TYR A 358 -14.15 -10.11 -6.15
C TYR A 358 -14.38 -8.69 -5.62
N ARG A 359 -13.32 -7.87 -5.66
CA ARG A 359 -13.35 -6.46 -5.30
C ARG A 359 -14.12 -5.62 -6.34
N VAL A 360 -14.91 -4.68 -5.86
CA VAL A 360 -15.55 -3.60 -6.63
C VAL A 360 -15.15 -2.28 -6.01
N ASP A 361 -14.66 -1.36 -6.83
CA ASP A 361 -14.31 0.00 -6.44
C ASP A 361 -15.30 1.00 -7.05
N ARG A 362 -15.63 2.04 -6.31
CA ARG A 362 -16.53 3.13 -6.69
C ARG A 362 -15.90 4.47 -6.33
N ASN A 363 -16.11 5.44 -7.20
CA ASN A 363 -15.59 6.79 -7.06
C ASN A 363 -16.71 7.79 -7.39
N VAL A 364 -17.03 8.67 -6.44
CA VAL A 364 -17.99 9.75 -6.63
C VAL A 364 -17.23 11.08 -6.64
N PRO A 365 -17.03 11.70 -7.81
CA PRO A 365 -16.36 12.99 -7.90
C PRO A 365 -17.30 14.11 -7.43
N VAL A 366 -16.75 15.08 -6.72
CA VAL A 366 -17.46 16.29 -6.29
C VAL A 366 -16.57 17.48 -6.61
N ILE A 367 -16.97 18.29 -7.60
CA ILE A 367 -16.29 19.56 -7.89
C ILE A 367 -16.93 20.66 -7.05
N ILE A 368 -16.11 21.27 -6.21
CA ILE A 368 -16.49 22.36 -5.31
C ILE A 368 -15.97 23.65 -5.92
N ASP A 369 -16.86 24.42 -6.56
CA ASP A 369 -16.52 25.70 -7.17
C ASP A 369 -16.97 26.86 -6.26
N LEU A 370 -16.01 27.46 -5.56
CA LEU A 370 -16.18 28.69 -4.77
C LEU A 370 -15.50 29.89 -5.46
N ALA A 371 -15.20 29.78 -6.76
CA ALA A 371 -14.56 30.85 -7.51
C ALA A 371 -15.55 32.00 -7.79
N GLY A 372 -15.03 33.23 -7.82
CA GLY A 372 -15.80 34.42 -8.20
C GLY A 372 -16.85 34.89 -7.18
N GLY A 373 -16.84 34.37 -5.94
CA GLY A 373 -17.64 34.89 -4.82
C GLY A 373 -19.16 34.74 -4.96
N LYS A 374 -19.64 33.93 -5.92
CA LYS A 374 -21.08 33.67 -6.14
C LYS A 374 -21.69 32.76 -5.07
N ILE A 375 -20.88 31.87 -4.50
CA ILE A 375 -21.24 30.90 -3.48
C ILE A 375 -20.14 30.96 -2.41
N ASN A 376 -20.50 31.34 -1.18
CA ASN A 376 -19.55 31.41 -0.06
C ASN A 376 -19.51 30.11 0.77
N ASN A 377 -20.51 29.25 0.58
CA ASN A 377 -20.71 27.99 1.27
C ASN A 377 -21.24 26.94 0.30
N PHE A 378 -20.54 25.81 0.22
CA PHE A 378 -20.97 24.65 -0.55
C PHE A 378 -21.31 23.52 0.41
N THR A 379 -22.40 22.81 0.14
CA THR A 379 -22.76 21.58 0.85
C THR A 379 -23.20 20.54 -0.17
N LYS A 380 -22.62 19.34 -0.10
CA LYS A 380 -23.04 18.19 -0.89
C LYS A 380 -23.09 16.95 -0.02
N GLU A 381 -24.20 16.24 -0.12
CA GLU A 381 -24.38 14.93 0.47
C GLU A 381 -24.10 13.85 -0.58
N VAL A 382 -23.38 12.81 -0.17
CA VAL A 382 -22.99 11.67 -1.00
C VAL A 382 -23.37 10.38 -0.28
N ASP A 383 -24.28 9.62 -0.88
CA ASP A 383 -24.73 8.33 -0.35
C ASP A 383 -23.75 7.21 -0.72
N LEU A 384 -23.33 6.42 0.27
CA LEU A 384 -22.52 5.22 0.05
C LEU A 384 -23.44 4.05 -0.34
N GLN A 385 -23.47 3.71 -1.63
CA GLN A 385 -24.36 2.67 -2.16
C GLN A 385 -23.68 1.30 -2.14
N PHE A 386 -23.77 0.61 -1.00
CA PHE A 386 -23.35 -0.79 -0.87
C PHE A 386 -24.50 -1.75 -1.24
N PRO A 387 -24.26 -2.78 -2.07
CA PRO A 387 -25.28 -3.76 -2.37
C PRO A 387 -25.53 -4.70 -1.17
N SER A 388 -26.73 -5.27 -1.09
CA SER A 388 -27.13 -6.13 0.03
C SER A 388 -26.38 -7.46 0.12
N ASP A 389 -25.73 -7.87 -0.97
CA ASP A 389 -24.89 -9.07 -1.06
C ASP A 389 -23.38 -8.75 -0.97
N ALA A 390 -23.02 -7.54 -0.53
CA ALA A 390 -21.64 -7.20 -0.20
C ALA A 390 -21.13 -8.10 0.93
N VAL A 391 -19.91 -8.60 0.79
CA VAL A 391 -19.29 -9.50 1.78
C VAL A 391 -19.06 -8.75 3.09
N ASP A 392 -19.59 -9.28 4.19
CA ASP A 392 -19.48 -8.66 5.52
C ASP A 392 -18.03 -8.38 5.91
N GLY A 393 -17.77 -7.16 6.39
CA GLY A 393 -16.42 -6.71 6.77
C GLY A 393 -15.50 -6.32 5.61
N SER A 394 -15.95 -6.47 4.35
CA SER A 394 -15.18 -6.05 3.17
C SER A 394 -15.38 -4.59 2.76
N ARG A 395 -16.45 -3.94 3.26
CA ARG A 395 -16.77 -2.54 2.95
C ARG A 395 -15.67 -1.60 3.46
N ARG A 396 -15.24 -0.66 2.63
CA ARG A 396 -14.29 0.43 2.96
C ARG A 396 -14.74 1.69 2.25
N ALA A 397 -14.52 2.85 2.86
CA ALA A 397 -14.73 4.14 2.21
C ALA A 397 -13.66 5.15 2.67
N ARG A 398 -13.33 6.09 1.79
CA ARG A 398 -12.43 7.20 2.08
C ARG A 398 -12.86 8.46 1.34
N VAL A 399 -12.45 9.61 1.87
CA VAL A 399 -12.62 10.91 1.22
C VAL A 399 -11.24 11.42 0.84
N ASP A 400 -11.08 11.74 -0.44
CA ASP A 400 -9.86 12.32 -1.00
C ASP A 400 -10.16 13.77 -1.44
N ILE A 401 -9.36 14.73 -0.98
CA ILE A 401 -9.50 16.16 -1.28
C ILE A 401 -8.23 16.67 -1.94
N VAL A 402 -8.37 17.43 -3.02
CA VAL A 402 -7.24 18.04 -3.73
C VAL A 402 -7.63 19.34 -4.42
N GLY A 403 -6.70 20.30 -4.45
CA GLY A 403 -6.91 21.62 -5.05
C GLY A 403 -6.61 21.67 -6.55
N ASP A 404 -6.13 20.57 -7.10
CA ASP A 404 -5.74 20.46 -8.50
C ASP A 404 -6.35 19.24 -9.16
N ILE A 405 -6.89 19.42 -10.36
CA ILE A 405 -7.52 18.33 -11.11
C ILE A 405 -6.54 17.22 -11.46
N MET A 406 -5.25 17.51 -11.64
CA MET A 406 -4.22 16.52 -11.90
C MET A 406 -3.72 15.86 -10.60
N GLY A 407 -4.10 16.38 -9.44
CA GLY A 407 -3.65 15.89 -8.13
C GLY A 407 -3.73 14.37 -7.93
N PRO A 408 -4.86 13.69 -8.21
CA PRO A 408 -4.96 12.23 -8.03
C PRO A 408 -4.07 11.42 -9.00
N ALA A 409 -3.77 11.97 -10.18
CA ALA A 409 -2.81 11.39 -11.12
C ALA A 409 -1.36 11.65 -10.66
N LEU A 410 -1.11 12.77 -10.00
CA LEU A 410 0.22 13.13 -9.50
C LEU A 410 0.56 12.47 -8.15
N SER A 411 -0.43 12.13 -7.33
CA SER A 411 -0.19 11.38 -6.09
C SER A 411 0.26 9.94 -6.37
N ASN A 412 -0.22 9.37 -7.49
CA ASN A 412 0.19 8.06 -8.00
C ASN A 412 1.19 8.19 -9.15
N ILE A 413 2.01 9.24 -9.15
CA ILE A 413 2.90 9.53 -10.27
C ILE A 413 3.86 8.37 -10.55
N ASP A 414 4.30 7.61 -9.55
CA ASP A 414 5.16 6.44 -9.79
C ASP A 414 4.47 5.33 -10.60
N SER A 415 3.14 5.23 -10.50
CA SER A 415 2.32 4.30 -11.27
C SER A 415 1.96 4.84 -12.66
N LEU A 416 2.09 6.14 -12.91
CA LEU A 416 1.77 6.78 -14.20
C LEU A 416 3.04 7.17 -15.01
N VAL A 417 4.10 7.55 -14.33
CA VAL A 417 5.48 7.79 -14.81
C VAL A 417 6.23 6.47 -14.63
N GLN A 418 5.98 5.55 -15.56
CA GLN A 418 6.61 4.24 -15.60
C GLN A 418 7.73 4.21 -16.64
N MET A 419 8.72 3.34 -16.42
CA MET A 419 9.74 3.04 -17.41
C MET A 419 9.09 2.32 -18.59
N PRO A 420 9.28 2.78 -19.84
CA PRO A 420 8.68 2.11 -20.97
C PRO A 420 9.19 0.69 -21.23
N PHE A 421 8.27 -0.24 -21.49
CA PHE A 421 8.55 -1.65 -21.72
C PHE A 421 7.65 -2.26 -22.79
N GLY A 422 7.94 -3.50 -23.17
CA GLY A 422 7.14 -4.24 -24.15
C GLY A 422 7.52 -3.91 -25.60
N CYS A 423 6.62 -4.28 -26.51
CA CYS A 423 6.66 -4.03 -27.96
C CYS A 423 6.36 -2.54 -28.28
N GLY A 424 6.49 -2.09 -29.54
CA GLY A 424 6.34 -0.67 -29.90
C GLY A 424 5.05 -0.04 -29.40
N GLU A 425 3.93 -0.76 -29.48
CA GLU A 425 2.64 -0.29 -28.97
C GLU A 425 2.63 -0.11 -27.44
N GLN A 426 3.18 -1.09 -26.69
CA GLN A 426 3.28 -1.06 -25.22
C GLN A 426 4.30 -0.03 -24.70
N ASN A 427 5.35 0.20 -25.48
CA ASN A 427 6.34 1.23 -25.19
C ASN A 427 5.71 2.63 -25.29
N MET A 428 4.88 2.85 -26.30
CA MET A 428 4.16 4.12 -26.45
C MET A 428 3.11 4.34 -25.35
N VAL A 429 2.45 3.27 -24.89
CA VAL A 429 1.49 3.28 -23.76
C VAL A 429 2.10 3.91 -22.49
N THR A 430 3.37 3.61 -22.24
CA THR A 430 4.10 4.04 -21.05
C THR A 430 4.88 5.33 -21.29
N LEU A 431 5.32 5.60 -22.53
CA LEU A 431 6.04 6.83 -22.89
C LEU A 431 5.16 8.08 -22.79
N VAL A 432 3.95 8.06 -23.36
CA VAL A 432 3.14 9.29 -23.52
C VAL A 432 2.70 9.91 -22.19
N PRO A 433 2.29 9.16 -21.15
CA PRO A 433 1.99 9.73 -19.83
C PRO A 433 3.13 10.59 -19.26
N ASN A 434 4.40 10.20 -19.47
CA ASN A 434 5.57 10.97 -19.03
C ASN A 434 5.60 12.38 -19.68
N ILE A 435 5.25 12.47 -20.97
CA ILE A 435 5.22 13.73 -21.73
C ILE A 435 4.10 14.64 -21.20
N VAL A 436 2.90 14.08 -21.03
CA VAL A 436 1.70 14.83 -20.64
C VAL A 436 1.84 15.38 -19.22
N VAL A 437 2.30 14.55 -18.28
CA VAL A 437 2.52 14.93 -16.88
C VAL A 437 3.57 16.04 -16.79
N LEU A 438 4.73 15.88 -17.45
CA LEU A 438 5.78 16.90 -17.39
C LEU A 438 5.35 18.22 -18.04
N ARG A 439 4.64 18.16 -19.17
CA ARG A 439 4.07 19.35 -19.82
C ARG A 439 3.18 20.14 -18.85
N TYR A 440 2.24 19.46 -18.21
CA TYR A 440 1.33 20.08 -17.25
C TYR A 440 2.09 20.69 -16.05
N LEU A 441 3.04 19.96 -15.48
CA LEU A 441 3.83 20.43 -14.33
C LEU A 441 4.67 21.67 -14.69
N LYS A 442 5.24 21.71 -15.90
CA LYS A 442 5.96 22.90 -16.38
C LYS A 442 5.03 24.07 -16.66
N ALA A 443 3.88 23.83 -17.30
CA ALA A 443 2.92 24.89 -17.60
C ALA A 443 2.32 25.54 -16.35
N THR A 444 2.21 24.79 -15.25
CA THR A 444 1.72 25.29 -13.96
C THR A 444 2.81 25.83 -13.04
N ASN A 445 4.09 25.79 -13.44
CA ASN A 445 5.26 26.12 -12.61
C ASN A 445 5.36 25.28 -11.32
N ARG A 446 5.01 24.00 -11.40
CA ARG A 446 4.99 23.05 -10.27
C ARG A 446 5.83 21.79 -10.49
N ALA A 447 6.67 21.78 -11.54
CA ALA A 447 7.63 20.71 -11.76
C ALA A 447 8.69 20.70 -10.65
N ASN A 448 8.85 19.58 -9.97
CA ASN A 448 10.00 19.36 -9.09
C ASN A 448 11.14 18.70 -9.88
N SER A 449 12.39 18.93 -9.46
CA SER A 449 13.57 18.47 -10.20
C SER A 449 13.69 16.95 -10.27
N LEU A 450 13.20 16.22 -9.26
CA LEU A 450 13.26 14.76 -9.20
C LEU A 450 12.32 14.10 -10.24
N ILE A 451 11.05 14.50 -10.25
CA ILE A 451 10.03 14.02 -11.19
C ILE A 451 10.42 14.43 -12.61
N GLU A 452 10.89 15.66 -12.80
CA GLU A 452 11.36 16.12 -14.10
C GLU A 452 12.52 15.26 -14.61
N SER A 453 13.55 15.03 -13.79
CA SER A 453 14.69 14.18 -14.17
C SER A 453 14.27 12.74 -14.47
N LYS A 454 13.34 12.19 -13.68
CA LYS A 454 12.80 10.84 -13.88
C LYS A 454 12.00 10.74 -15.18
N ALA A 455 11.10 11.68 -15.43
CA ALA A 455 10.30 11.74 -16.65
C ALA A 455 11.19 11.93 -17.89
N ILE A 456 12.21 12.79 -17.83
CA ILE A 456 13.20 12.99 -18.90
C ILE A 456 13.92 11.67 -19.20
N LYS A 457 14.48 11.00 -18.18
CA LYS A 457 15.17 9.72 -18.35
C LYS A 457 14.27 8.64 -18.95
N TYR A 458 13.00 8.58 -18.53
CA TYR A 458 12.04 7.62 -19.07
C TYR A 458 11.62 7.96 -20.50
N MET A 459 11.49 9.25 -20.83
CA MET A 459 11.26 9.69 -22.21
C MET A 459 12.42 9.37 -23.14
N GLU A 460 13.66 9.56 -22.70
CA GLU A 460 14.86 9.18 -23.45
C GLU A 460 14.93 7.67 -23.68
N ALA A 461 14.71 6.88 -22.63
CA ALA A 461 14.68 5.42 -22.72
C ALA A 461 13.56 4.92 -23.66
N GLY A 462 12.35 5.47 -23.52
CA GLY A 462 11.22 5.13 -24.38
C GLY A 462 11.43 5.53 -25.83
N TYR A 463 12.04 6.69 -26.09
CA TYR A 463 12.43 7.11 -27.44
C TYR A 463 13.44 6.13 -28.06
N GLN A 464 14.54 5.82 -27.37
CA GLN A 464 15.55 4.89 -27.87
C GLN A 464 14.97 3.49 -28.12
N ARG A 465 14.09 3.02 -27.22
CA ARG A 465 13.40 1.74 -27.39
C ARG A 465 12.47 1.75 -28.58
N GLU A 466 11.69 2.81 -28.78
CA GLU A 466 10.75 2.90 -29.90
C GLU A 466 11.48 2.88 -31.25
N LEU A 467 12.68 3.46 -31.33
CA LEU A 467 13.51 3.39 -32.55
C LEU A 467 13.86 1.95 -32.96
N THR A 468 13.87 0.99 -32.02
CA THR A 468 14.11 -0.44 -32.33
C THR A 468 12.93 -1.08 -33.06
N TYR A 469 11.74 -0.48 -32.97
CA TYR A 469 10.53 -0.89 -33.66
C TYR A 469 10.29 -0.12 -34.97
N LYS A 470 11.25 0.73 -35.37
CA LYS A 470 11.25 1.39 -36.67
C LYS A 470 11.70 0.42 -37.78
N ARG A 471 10.97 0.42 -38.88
CA ARG A 471 11.25 -0.37 -40.08
C ARG A 471 12.11 0.40 -41.09
N ASP A 472 12.60 -0.29 -42.11
CA ASP A 472 13.50 0.27 -43.15
C ASP A 472 12.80 1.32 -44.03
N ASP A 473 11.49 1.18 -44.22
CA ASP A 473 10.64 2.17 -44.88
C ASP A 473 10.33 3.39 -44.00
N ASN A 474 10.87 3.43 -42.77
CA ASN A 474 10.69 4.47 -41.75
C ASN A 474 9.30 4.54 -41.11
N SER A 475 8.50 3.49 -41.28
CA SER A 475 7.29 3.27 -40.49
C SER A 475 7.61 2.63 -39.14
N PHE A 476 6.65 2.67 -38.21
CA PHE A 476 6.69 1.93 -36.95
C PHE A 476 5.66 0.80 -36.96
N SER A 477 5.99 -0.30 -36.29
CA SER A 477 5.09 -1.44 -36.07
C SER A 477 5.33 -2.04 -34.69
N ALA A 478 4.46 -2.90 -34.18
CA ALA A 478 4.61 -3.44 -32.84
C ALA A 478 5.93 -4.21 -32.65
N PHE A 479 6.35 -4.99 -33.64
CA PHE A 479 7.55 -5.84 -33.58
C PHE A 479 8.63 -5.46 -34.59
N GLY A 480 8.59 -4.22 -35.08
CA GLY A 480 9.55 -3.70 -36.05
C GLY A 480 9.63 -4.57 -37.30
N GLN A 481 10.83 -5.04 -37.64
CA GLN A 481 11.07 -5.78 -38.88
C GLN A 481 10.44 -7.17 -38.93
N SER A 482 10.00 -7.71 -37.80
CA SER A 482 9.30 -8.99 -37.74
C SER A 482 7.90 -8.91 -38.36
N ASP A 483 7.31 -7.71 -38.42
CA ASP A 483 5.99 -7.50 -39.04
C ASP A 483 6.11 -7.44 -40.57
N SER A 484 5.04 -7.74 -41.29
CA SER A 484 5.07 -7.67 -42.76
C SER A 484 5.01 -6.23 -43.29
N HIS A 485 4.32 -5.34 -42.57
CA HIS A 485 4.08 -3.95 -42.95
C HIS A 485 4.07 -3.06 -41.71
N GLY A 486 4.45 -1.79 -41.88
CA GLY A 486 4.29 -0.78 -40.83
C GLY A 486 2.88 -0.26 -40.71
N SER A 487 2.50 0.14 -39.50
CA SER A 487 1.16 0.68 -39.23
C SER A 487 1.13 2.19 -39.49
N THR A 488 0.12 2.63 -40.25
CA THR A 488 -0.16 4.05 -40.48
C THR A 488 -0.55 4.74 -39.18
N TRP A 489 -1.44 4.13 -38.40
CA TRP A 489 -1.91 4.69 -37.14
C TRP A 489 -0.80 4.75 -36.09
N LEU A 490 -0.03 3.67 -35.88
CA LEU A 490 1.05 3.65 -34.89
C LEU A 490 2.14 4.64 -35.28
N THR A 491 2.50 4.72 -36.57
CA THR A 491 3.47 5.70 -37.04
C THR A 491 2.98 7.13 -36.77
N ALA A 492 1.69 7.43 -36.98
CA ALA A 492 1.12 8.73 -36.65
C ALA A 492 1.16 9.01 -35.14
N PHE A 493 0.86 8.01 -34.30
CA PHE A 493 0.92 8.12 -32.84
C PHE A 493 2.34 8.39 -32.34
N VAL A 494 3.34 7.67 -32.87
CA VAL A 494 4.76 7.86 -32.57
C VAL A 494 5.22 9.25 -33.00
N VAL A 495 4.95 9.65 -34.24
CA VAL A 495 5.34 10.98 -34.78
C VAL A 495 4.72 12.11 -33.97
N ARG A 496 3.44 11.98 -33.59
CA ARG A 496 2.75 12.94 -32.71
C ARG A 496 3.43 13.04 -31.35
N SER A 497 3.66 11.89 -30.70
CA SER A 497 4.21 11.82 -29.36
C SER A 497 5.67 12.31 -29.31
N PHE A 498 6.50 11.91 -30.27
CA PHE A 498 7.88 12.37 -30.40
C PHE A 498 7.96 13.89 -30.58
N LYS A 499 7.05 14.48 -31.36
CA LYS A 499 6.99 15.93 -31.52
C LYS A 499 6.66 16.64 -30.21
N GLN A 500 5.76 16.08 -29.40
CA GLN A 500 5.44 16.60 -28.09
C GLN A 500 6.62 16.43 -27.10
N ALA A 501 7.32 15.29 -27.16
CA ALA A 501 8.50 15.00 -26.35
C ALA A 501 9.70 15.90 -26.69
N GLN A 502 9.83 16.37 -27.94
CA GLN A 502 10.91 17.23 -28.42
C GLN A 502 11.09 18.53 -27.61
N LYS A 503 10.05 18.95 -26.87
CA LYS A 503 10.12 20.10 -25.94
C LYS A 503 10.97 19.81 -24.69
N PHE A 504 11.22 18.54 -24.38
CA PHE A 504 11.83 18.10 -23.12
C PHE A 504 13.08 17.22 -23.35
N VAL A 505 13.10 16.43 -24.42
CA VAL A 505 14.20 15.52 -24.76
C VAL A 505 14.66 15.71 -26.20
N PHE A 506 15.89 15.31 -26.51
CA PHE A 506 16.38 15.32 -27.88
C PHE A 506 15.68 14.23 -28.71
N VAL A 507 15.04 14.66 -29.80
CA VAL A 507 14.43 13.81 -30.81
C VAL A 507 15.01 14.20 -32.16
N ASP A 508 15.58 13.24 -32.89
CA ASP A 508 16.15 13.50 -34.21
C ASP A 508 15.05 13.86 -35.23
N ASP A 509 15.10 15.09 -35.72
CA ASP A 509 14.19 15.60 -36.76
C ASP A 509 14.21 14.74 -38.03
N SER A 510 15.34 14.11 -38.35
CA SER A 510 15.47 13.25 -39.53
C SER A 510 14.56 12.01 -39.44
N VAL A 511 14.35 11.49 -38.22
CA VAL A 511 13.42 10.39 -37.96
C VAL A 511 11.99 10.85 -38.20
N LEU A 512 11.60 11.99 -37.60
CA LEU A 512 10.26 12.57 -37.78
C LEU A 512 9.95 12.82 -39.26
N GLN A 513 10.84 13.49 -39.99
CA GLN A 513 10.62 13.82 -41.41
C GLN A 513 10.47 12.57 -42.28
N LYS A 514 11.29 11.53 -42.06
CA LYS A 514 11.18 10.27 -42.81
C LYS A 514 9.89 9.53 -42.51
N SER A 515 9.46 9.48 -41.25
CA SER A 515 8.19 8.86 -40.85
C SER A 515 6.97 9.66 -41.34
N ILE A 516 7.05 11.00 -41.37
CA ILE A 516 6.03 11.86 -41.99
C ILE A 516 5.93 11.58 -43.49
N ASN A 517 7.06 11.45 -44.19
CA ASN A 517 7.06 11.10 -45.62
C ASN A 517 6.44 9.71 -45.86
N PHE A 518 6.70 8.74 -44.97
CA PHE A 518 5.99 7.47 -45.00
C PHE A 518 4.47 7.66 -44.85
N LEU A 519 4.01 8.43 -43.85
CA LEU A 519 2.58 8.68 -43.66
C LEU A 519 1.95 9.28 -44.93
N ILE A 520 2.54 10.34 -45.49
CA ILE A 520 2.07 10.98 -46.73
C ILE A 520 2.02 9.98 -47.89
N SER A 521 2.96 9.03 -47.97
CA SER A 521 2.94 7.99 -49.00
C SER A 521 1.79 6.98 -48.87
N GLN A 522 1.17 6.89 -47.68
CA GLN A 522 -0.03 6.08 -47.45
C GLN A 522 -1.33 6.80 -47.84
N GLN A 523 -1.26 8.09 -48.20
CA GLN A 523 -2.43 8.86 -48.62
C GLN A 523 -2.95 8.39 -49.98
N GLN A 524 -4.25 8.08 -50.05
CA GLN A 524 -4.95 7.71 -51.27
C GLN A 524 -5.06 8.93 -52.21
N GLN A 525 -4.67 8.77 -53.47
CA GLN A 525 -4.67 9.87 -54.44
C GLN A 525 -6.08 10.27 -54.90
N GLU A 526 -7.04 9.35 -54.86
CA GLU A 526 -8.39 9.55 -55.40
C GLU A 526 -9.26 10.46 -54.52
N ASN A 527 -9.18 10.29 -53.20
CA ASN A 527 -10.06 10.96 -52.24
C ASN A 527 -9.30 11.73 -51.14
N GLY A 528 -7.97 11.56 -50.99
CA GLY A 528 -7.17 12.19 -49.94
C GLY A 528 -7.20 11.48 -48.57
N ALA A 529 -7.89 10.35 -48.44
CA ALA A 529 -7.99 9.57 -47.22
C ALA A 529 -6.71 8.77 -46.92
N PHE A 530 -6.48 8.43 -45.65
CA PHE A 530 -5.44 7.50 -45.25
C PHE A 530 -6.02 6.10 -45.03
N ALA A 531 -5.23 5.08 -45.35
CA ALA A 531 -5.57 3.67 -45.11
C ALA A 531 -4.58 3.04 -44.13
N GLU A 532 -5.09 2.15 -43.29
CA GLU A 532 -4.25 1.29 -42.46
C GLU A 532 -3.71 0.12 -43.31
N ARG A 533 -2.41 -0.13 -43.23
CA ARG A 533 -1.73 -1.22 -43.96
C ARG A 533 -0.96 -2.15 -43.04
N GLY A 534 -0.58 -1.69 -41.85
CA GLY A 534 0.08 -2.52 -40.85
C GLY A 534 -0.95 -3.25 -40.00
N GLU A 535 -0.49 -4.32 -39.37
CA GLU A 535 -1.27 -4.99 -38.34
C GLU A 535 -0.97 -4.30 -37.01
N ILE A 536 -2.02 -3.90 -36.31
CA ILE A 536 -1.95 -3.34 -34.96
C ILE A 536 -2.50 -4.41 -34.05
N HIS A 537 -1.67 -4.86 -33.12
CA HIS A 537 -2.03 -5.94 -32.21
C HIS A 537 -2.99 -5.43 -31.13
N HIS A 538 -2.96 -4.12 -30.85
CA HIS A 538 -3.87 -3.40 -29.98
C HIS A 538 -4.83 -2.50 -30.77
N LYS A 539 -5.78 -3.08 -31.52
CA LYS A 539 -6.70 -2.33 -32.41
C LYS A 539 -7.48 -1.22 -31.70
N ASP A 540 -7.81 -1.40 -30.44
CA ASP A 540 -8.45 -0.38 -29.62
C ASP A 540 -7.53 0.77 -29.21
N MET A 541 -6.19 0.65 -29.34
CA MET A 541 -5.33 1.83 -29.29
C MET A 541 -5.66 2.79 -30.43
N GLN A 542 -6.27 2.32 -31.52
CA GLN A 542 -6.76 3.19 -32.56
C GLN A 542 -8.03 3.96 -32.15
N GLY A 543 -8.64 3.66 -31.01
CA GLY A 543 -10.00 4.06 -30.69
C GLY A 543 -10.95 3.63 -31.82
N GLY A 544 -11.92 4.47 -32.18
CA GLY A 544 -12.72 4.28 -33.40
C GLY A 544 -12.00 4.64 -34.71
N ALA A 545 -10.71 4.98 -34.71
CA ALA A 545 -9.95 5.28 -35.93
C ALA A 545 -9.41 4.01 -36.63
N GLY A 546 -9.55 2.83 -36.01
CA GLY A 546 -9.02 1.58 -36.54
C GLY A 546 -9.73 1.04 -37.77
N GLU A 547 -10.97 1.48 -38.03
CA GLU A 547 -11.75 1.06 -39.20
C GLU A 547 -11.32 1.78 -40.51
N GLY A 548 -10.36 2.71 -40.43
CA GLY A 548 -9.94 3.54 -41.56
C GLY A 548 -10.90 4.70 -41.84
N GLY A 549 -10.83 5.28 -43.04
CA GLY A 549 -11.76 6.33 -43.46
C GLY A 549 -11.58 7.68 -42.74
N PRO A 550 -12.67 8.42 -42.42
CA PRO A 550 -12.59 9.75 -41.83
C PRO A 550 -11.89 9.81 -40.47
N ALA A 551 -12.14 8.86 -39.57
CA ALA A 551 -11.54 8.87 -38.23
C ALA A 551 -10.00 8.69 -38.28
N LEU A 552 -9.51 7.73 -39.07
CA LEU A 552 -8.06 7.55 -39.29
C LEU A 552 -7.45 8.77 -39.98
N THR A 553 -8.13 9.31 -40.98
CA THR A 553 -7.65 10.48 -41.72
C THR A 553 -7.54 11.71 -40.81
N ALA A 554 -8.53 11.93 -39.94
CA ALA A 554 -8.50 12.98 -38.93
C ALA A 554 -7.34 12.77 -37.95
N TYR A 555 -7.13 11.55 -37.46
CA TYR A 555 -6.03 11.21 -36.57
C TYR A 555 -4.65 11.49 -37.19
N VAL A 556 -4.42 11.03 -38.42
CA VAL A 556 -3.17 11.30 -39.16
C VAL A 556 -3.00 12.80 -39.42
N LEU A 557 -4.08 13.51 -39.79
CA LEU A 557 -4.02 14.96 -39.99
C LEU A 557 -3.64 15.71 -38.70
N ILE A 558 -4.16 15.31 -37.55
CA ILE A 558 -3.77 15.88 -36.24
C ILE A 558 -2.27 15.72 -36.02
N ALA A 559 -1.72 14.52 -36.25
CA ALA A 559 -0.28 14.26 -36.10
C ALA A 559 0.57 15.12 -37.05
N LEU A 560 0.14 15.29 -38.30
CA LEU A 560 0.82 16.15 -39.29
C LEU A 560 0.78 17.63 -38.86
N LEU A 561 -0.40 18.14 -38.46
CA LEU A 561 -0.58 19.53 -38.03
C LEU A 561 0.22 19.86 -36.77
N GLU A 562 0.27 18.98 -35.78
CA GLU A 562 1.10 19.15 -34.57
C GLU A 562 2.61 19.16 -34.92
N ASN A 563 3.00 18.55 -36.04
CA ASN A 563 4.36 18.61 -36.60
C ASN A 563 4.60 19.80 -37.55
N GLY A 564 3.61 20.69 -37.73
CA GLY A 564 3.71 21.85 -38.61
C GLY A 564 3.56 21.53 -40.10
N VAL A 565 2.99 20.37 -40.44
CA VAL A 565 2.78 19.91 -41.83
C VAL A 565 1.30 20.02 -42.18
N SER A 566 0.97 20.90 -43.11
CA SER A 566 -0.39 21.03 -43.66
C SER A 566 -0.66 19.95 -44.71
N ASN A 567 -1.91 19.47 -44.79
CA ASN A 567 -2.34 18.52 -45.81
C ASN A 567 -3.76 18.86 -46.30
N ASP A 568 -3.84 19.65 -47.36
CA ASP A 568 -5.12 20.15 -47.92
C ASP A 568 -6.00 19.03 -48.46
N LYS A 569 -5.41 17.94 -48.97
CA LYS A 569 -6.16 16.78 -49.47
C LYS A 569 -6.92 16.08 -48.35
N ALA A 570 -6.25 15.84 -47.22
CA ALA A 570 -6.86 15.25 -46.04
C ALA A 570 -7.92 16.19 -45.44
N LEU A 571 -7.62 17.49 -45.39
CA LEU A 571 -8.56 18.51 -44.93
C LEU A 571 -9.85 18.51 -45.76
N ASN A 572 -9.73 18.56 -47.09
CA ASN A 572 -10.89 18.56 -48.00
C ASN A 572 -11.70 17.26 -47.90
N TYR A 573 -11.02 16.11 -47.74
CA TYR A 573 -11.69 14.83 -47.49
C TYR A 573 -12.54 14.87 -46.22
N LEU A 574 -12.01 15.41 -45.12
CA LEU A 574 -12.75 15.52 -43.86
C LEU A 574 -13.92 16.51 -43.97
N GLU A 575 -13.72 17.66 -44.61
CA GLU A 575 -14.78 18.66 -44.83
C GLU A 575 -15.95 18.10 -45.64
N THR A 576 -15.67 17.27 -46.65
CA THR A 576 -16.68 16.62 -47.49
C THR A 576 -17.31 15.39 -46.85
N SER A 577 -16.62 14.75 -45.89
CA SER A 577 -17.10 13.56 -45.20
C SER A 577 -18.02 13.85 -44.00
N LEU A 578 -18.16 15.11 -43.57
CA LEU A 578 -18.96 15.50 -42.40
C LEU A 578 -20.40 14.95 -42.42
N ASP A 579 -21.08 15.04 -43.57
CA ASP A 579 -22.45 14.53 -43.71
C ASP A 579 -22.52 13.00 -43.65
N ALA A 580 -21.45 12.31 -44.07
CA ALA A 580 -21.38 10.85 -44.05
C ALA A 580 -21.13 10.30 -42.63
N ILE A 581 -20.40 11.05 -41.79
CA ILE A 581 -20.10 10.67 -40.40
C ILE A 581 -21.05 11.28 -39.38
N LYS A 582 -22.12 11.96 -39.81
CA LYS A 582 -23.03 12.69 -38.92
C LYS A 582 -23.63 11.83 -37.79
N ASP A 583 -23.74 10.51 -37.98
CA ASP A 583 -24.31 9.57 -37.02
C ASP A 583 -23.21 8.80 -36.23
N ASP A 584 -21.94 9.06 -36.53
CA ASP A 584 -20.77 8.50 -35.83
C ASP A 584 -20.15 9.59 -34.93
N ALA A 585 -20.58 9.59 -33.67
CA ALA A 585 -20.12 10.56 -32.68
C ALA A 585 -18.59 10.52 -32.50
N TYR A 586 -17.96 9.35 -32.60
CA TYR A 586 -16.51 9.22 -32.45
C TYR A 586 -15.78 9.87 -33.61
N ALA A 587 -16.13 9.50 -34.84
CA ALA A 587 -15.52 10.09 -36.03
C ALA A 587 -15.73 11.61 -36.07
N LEU A 588 -16.91 12.09 -35.66
CA LEU A 588 -17.20 13.53 -35.53
C LEU A 588 -16.29 14.23 -34.52
N ALA A 589 -16.07 13.66 -33.34
CA ALA A 589 -15.26 14.30 -32.30
C ALA A 589 -13.80 14.47 -32.73
N VAL A 590 -13.18 13.40 -33.28
CA VAL A 590 -11.80 13.44 -33.76
C VAL A 590 -11.68 14.39 -34.96
N THR A 591 -12.63 14.33 -35.89
CA THR A 591 -12.67 15.22 -37.07
C THR A 591 -12.84 16.68 -36.66
N THR A 592 -13.71 16.97 -35.70
CA THR A 592 -13.92 18.34 -35.21
C THR A 592 -12.63 18.90 -34.64
N TYR A 593 -11.93 18.15 -33.80
CA TYR A 593 -10.63 18.58 -33.26
C TYR A 593 -9.60 18.85 -34.38
N ALA A 594 -9.52 17.95 -35.37
CA ALA A 594 -8.63 18.12 -36.53
C ALA A 594 -8.95 19.39 -37.34
N LEU A 595 -10.23 19.67 -37.59
CA LEU A 595 -10.68 20.86 -38.32
C LEU A 595 -10.41 22.16 -37.56
N TYR A 596 -10.50 22.15 -36.22
CA TYR A 596 -10.11 23.29 -35.39
C TYR A 596 -8.61 23.55 -35.45
N LEU A 597 -7.78 22.50 -35.34
CA LEU A 597 -6.32 22.62 -35.49
C LEU A 597 -5.92 23.14 -36.88
N ALA A 598 -6.62 22.70 -37.93
CA ALA A 598 -6.35 23.11 -39.31
C ALA A 598 -6.84 24.54 -39.62
N GLY A 599 -7.69 25.13 -38.78
CA GLY A 599 -8.32 26.42 -39.07
C GLY A 599 -9.35 26.36 -40.20
N SER A 600 -10.02 25.22 -40.38
CA SER A 600 -11.03 24.97 -41.43
C SER A 600 -12.18 25.96 -41.43
N SER A 601 -12.78 26.18 -42.60
CA SER A 601 -14.04 26.94 -42.75
C SER A 601 -15.30 26.20 -42.26
N LYS A 602 -15.19 24.88 -42.04
CA LYS A 602 -16.28 23.99 -41.61
C LYS A 602 -16.21 23.63 -40.12
N LYS A 603 -15.21 24.13 -39.38
CA LYS A 603 -14.98 23.75 -37.98
C LYS A 603 -16.18 24.05 -37.06
N GLU A 604 -16.90 25.15 -37.26
CA GLU A 604 -18.10 25.49 -36.49
C GLU A 604 -19.28 24.57 -36.83
N VAL A 605 -19.38 24.12 -38.09
CA VAL A 605 -20.40 23.17 -38.53
C VAL A 605 -20.15 21.81 -37.87
N ALA A 606 -18.90 21.34 -37.89
CA ALA A 606 -18.50 20.11 -37.24
C ALA A 606 -18.73 20.15 -35.72
N LEU A 607 -18.40 21.28 -35.06
CA LEU A 607 -18.67 21.45 -33.63
C LEU A 607 -20.16 21.33 -33.30
N LYS A 608 -21.02 21.95 -34.11
CA LYS A 608 -22.46 21.85 -33.91
C LYS A 608 -22.95 20.41 -34.08
N MET A 609 -22.46 19.70 -35.09
CA MET A 609 -22.81 18.30 -35.33
C MET A 609 -22.41 17.41 -34.15
N VAL A 610 -21.19 17.56 -33.60
CA VAL A 610 -20.81 16.76 -32.42
C VAL A 610 -21.62 17.16 -31.18
N GLU A 611 -21.95 18.44 -30.99
CA GLU A 611 -22.83 18.90 -29.90
C GLU A 611 -24.25 18.32 -29.97
N GLU A 612 -24.76 17.95 -31.14
CA GLU A 612 -26.07 17.29 -31.30
C GLU A 612 -26.10 15.88 -30.68
N HIS A 613 -24.93 15.24 -30.51
CA HIS A 613 -24.77 13.93 -29.86
C HIS A 613 -24.47 14.02 -28.35
N GLN A 614 -24.53 15.23 -27.78
CA GLN A 614 -24.22 15.46 -26.38
C GLN A 614 -25.20 14.73 -25.45
N ILE A 615 -24.66 13.96 -24.49
CA ILE A 615 -25.43 13.36 -23.40
C ILE A 615 -25.21 14.17 -22.13
N THR A 616 -26.30 14.68 -21.56
CA THR A 616 -26.29 15.37 -20.26
C THR A 616 -26.85 14.44 -19.20
N ALA A 617 -26.04 14.08 -18.21
CA ALA A 617 -26.43 13.23 -17.10
C ALA A 617 -27.21 14.02 -16.03
N LEU A 618 -27.83 13.29 -15.09
CA LEU A 618 -28.68 13.87 -14.04
C LEU A 618 -27.92 14.81 -13.08
N ASP A 619 -26.61 14.62 -12.94
CA ASP A 619 -25.71 15.47 -12.15
C ASP A 619 -25.24 16.72 -12.90
N GLY A 620 -25.73 16.93 -14.14
CA GLY A 620 -25.34 18.01 -15.03
C GLY A 620 -23.97 17.80 -15.69
N SER A 621 -23.36 16.62 -15.57
CA SER A 621 -22.15 16.26 -16.30
C SER A 621 -22.47 15.94 -17.76
N VAL A 622 -21.49 16.11 -18.64
CA VAL A 622 -21.66 16.01 -20.09
C VAL A 622 -20.64 15.06 -20.70
N HIS A 623 -21.08 14.18 -21.60
CA HIS A 623 -20.22 13.24 -22.30
C HIS A 623 -20.80 12.79 -23.65
N TRP A 624 -20.00 12.02 -24.39
CA TRP A 624 -20.39 11.39 -25.65
C TRP A 624 -20.22 9.88 -25.56
N THR A 625 -20.99 9.13 -26.36
CA THR A 625 -20.93 7.67 -26.43
C THR A 625 -20.85 7.13 -27.86
N ALA A 626 -19.96 6.16 -28.11
CA ALA A 626 -19.82 5.55 -29.44
C ALA A 626 -20.99 4.64 -29.82
N LYS A 627 -21.70 4.09 -28.82
CA LYS A 627 -22.92 3.29 -29.00
C LYS A 627 -23.93 3.67 -27.94
N VAL A 628 -25.17 3.98 -28.36
CA VAL A 628 -26.32 3.96 -27.45
C VAL A 628 -26.45 2.52 -26.96
N GLY A 629 -26.04 2.26 -25.72
CA GLY A 629 -26.05 0.91 -25.17
C GLY A 629 -27.47 0.35 -25.17
N ALA A 630 -27.60 -0.96 -25.40
CA ALA A 630 -28.81 -1.68 -25.00
C ALA A 630 -29.07 -1.45 -23.50
N ASP A 631 -30.33 -1.42 -23.08
CA ASP A 631 -30.72 -1.29 -21.67
C ASP A 631 -30.03 -2.38 -20.84
N LYS A 632 -28.96 -2.00 -20.15
CA LYS A 632 -28.29 -2.84 -19.16
C LYS A 632 -29.15 -2.86 -17.90
N SER A 633 -29.15 -3.98 -17.18
CA SER A 633 -29.85 -4.05 -15.89
C SER A 633 -29.31 -2.97 -14.93
N LYS A 634 -30.16 -2.46 -14.03
CA LYS A 634 -29.73 -1.53 -12.99
C LYS A 634 -28.54 -2.07 -12.17
N ASP A 635 -28.51 -3.38 -11.92
CA ASP A 635 -27.40 -4.01 -11.19
C ASP A 635 -26.09 -3.94 -12.01
N THR A 636 -26.15 -4.14 -13.33
CA THR A 636 -24.99 -3.99 -14.22
C THR A 636 -24.50 -2.54 -14.26
N THR A 637 -25.40 -1.57 -14.42
CA THR A 637 -25.02 -0.15 -14.51
C THR A 637 -24.59 0.43 -13.17
N GLN A 638 -25.08 -0.10 -12.04
CA GLN A 638 -24.76 0.41 -10.70
C GLN A 638 -23.54 -0.29 -10.09
N TYR A 639 -23.38 -1.60 -10.28
CA TYR A 639 -22.39 -2.42 -9.56
C TYR A 639 -21.33 -3.09 -10.45
N PHE A 640 -21.51 -3.11 -11.78
CA PHE A 640 -20.52 -3.66 -12.73
C PHE A 640 -20.00 -2.64 -13.76
N TYR A 641 -20.49 -1.40 -13.71
CA TYR A 641 -20.07 -0.36 -14.65
C TYR A 641 -18.57 -0.10 -14.57
N GLN A 642 -17.94 -0.11 -15.74
CA GLN A 642 -16.63 0.43 -15.99
C GLN A 642 -16.73 1.45 -17.14
N PRO A 643 -16.02 2.59 -17.07
CA PRO A 643 -15.99 3.55 -18.16
C PRO A 643 -15.50 2.88 -19.44
N ARG A 644 -16.19 3.09 -20.57
CA ARG A 644 -15.71 2.63 -21.87
C ARG A 644 -14.58 3.56 -22.34
N PRO A 645 -13.40 3.03 -22.68
CA PRO A 645 -12.27 3.85 -23.13
C PRO A 645 -12.59 4.77 -24.32
N VAL A 646 -13.34 4.27 -25.30
CA VAL A 646 -13.75 5.05 -26.48
C VAL A 646 -14.60 6.28 -26.13
N ASP A 647 -15.44 6.19 -25.09
CA ASP A 647 -16.27 7.31 -24.64
C ASP A 647 -15.41 8.38 -23.96
N VAL A 648 -14.42 7.94 -23.17
CA VAL A 648 -13.46 8.82 -22.50
C VAL A 648 -12.56 9.52 -23.52
N GLU A 649 -12.04 8.80 -24.50
CA GLU A 649 -11.23 9.36 -25.58
C GLU A 649 -12.01 10.40 -26.40
N MET A 650 -13.20 10.04 -26.89
CA MET A 650 -14.05 10.92 -27.69
C MET A 650 -14.42 12.19 -26.91
N THR A 651 -14.86 12.03 -25.66
CA THR A 651 -15.21 13.15 -24.79
C THR A 651 -13.99 14.05 -24.52
N SER A 652 -12.79 13.48 -24.46
CA SER A 652 -11.53 14.21 -24.34
C SER A 652 -11.20 15.04 -25.59
N TYR A 653 -11.47 14.55 -26.80
CA TYR A 653 -11.31 15.34 -28.03
C TYR A 653 -12.26 16.55 -28.07
N VAL A 654 -13.50 16.39 -27.60
CA VAL A 654 -14.45 17.52 -27.50
C VAL A 654 -13.96 18.54 -26.48
N LEU A 655 -13.47 18.10 -25.31
CA LEU A 655 -12.88 19.00 -24.32
C LEU A 655 -11.67 19.76 -24.90
N LEU A 656 -10.76 19.07 -25.59
CA LEU A 656 -9.62 19.70 -26.27
C LEU A 656 -10.07 20.74 -27.30
N THR A 657 -11.13 20.45 -28.05
CA THR A 657 -11.73 21.40 -29.01
C THR A 657 -12.25 22.66 -28.30
N TYR A 658 -12.97 22.51 -27.19
CA TYR A 658 -13.40 23.66 -26.38
C TYR A 658 -12.23 24.44 -25.81
N MET A 659 -11.14 23.75 -25.41
CA MET A 659 -9.94 24.42 -24.95
C MET A 659 -9.30 25.21 -26.09
N LEU A 660 -9.18 24.68 -27.31
CA LEU A 660 -8.70 25.44 -28.47
C LEU A 660 -9.56 26.68 -28.75
N ASN A 661 -10.89 26.57 -28.62
CA ASN A 661 -11.84 27.65 -28.85
C ASN A 661 -11.99 28.64 -27.66
N GLY A 662 -11.28 28.42 -26.55
CA GLY A 662 -11.38 29.26 -25.35
C GLY A 662 -12.71 29.15 -24.58
N GLN A 663 -13.49 28.09 -24.81
CA GLN A 663 -14.80 27.85 -24.21
C GLN A 663 -14.70 27.07 -22.89
N THR A 664 -13.98 27.64 -21.91
CA THR A 664 -13.72 26.99 -20.62
C THR A 664 -15.00 26.63 -19.85
N GLU A 665 -16.03 27.48 -19.93
CA GLU A 665 -17.32 27.23 -19.24
C GLU A 665 -18.03 25.97 -19.76
N LYS A 666 -18.00 25.73 -21.08
CA LYS A 666 -18.52 24.50 -21.69
C LYS A 666 -17.68 23.27 -21.35
N GLY A 667 -16.40 23.46 -21.02
CA GLY A 667 -15.51 22.39 -20.60
C GLY A 667 -15.81 21.83 -19.20
N LEU A 668 -16.31 22.65 -18.27
CA LEU A 668 -16.51 22.24 -16.87
C LEU A 668 -17.44 21.00 -16.70
N PRO A 669 -18.61 20.92 -17.37
CA PRO A 669 -19.45 19.73 -17.32
C PRO A 669 -18.78 18.45 -17.85
N ILE A 670 -17.89 18.58 -18.84
CA ILE A 670 -17.11 17.46 -19.37
C ILE A 670 -16.05 17.00 -18.38
N VAL A 671 -15.36 17.98 -17.79
CA VAL A 671 -14.35 17.74 -16.77
C VAL A 671 -14.95 16.99 -15.58
N ARG A 672 -16.16 17.38 -15.13
CA ARG A 672 -16.92 16.63 -14.10
C ARG A 672 -17.06 15.16 -14.47
N TRP A 673 -17.54 14.88 -15.69
CA TRP A 673 -17.73 13.51 -16.13
C TRP A 673 -16.41 12.73 -16.20
N LEU A 674 -15.37 13.28 -16.82
CA LEU A 674 -14.04 12.66 -16.93
C LEU A 674 -13.44 12.36 -15.55
N THR A 675 -13.56 13.27 -14.58
CA THR A 675 -13.06 13.00 -13.22
C THR A 675 -13.80 11.86 -12.52
N GLY A 676 -15.06 11.59 -12.87
CA GLY A 676 -15.83 10.44 -12.39
C GLY A 676 -15.48 9.12 -13.06
N GLN A 677 -14.87 9.16 -14.25
CA GLN A 677 -14.40 7.97 -14.95
C GLN A 677 -13.00 7.51 -14.49
N ARG A 678 -12.36 8.23 -13.55
CA ARG A 678 -11.03 7.87 -13.06
C ARG A 678 -11.08 6.64 -12.15
N ASN A 679 -10.06 5.79 -12.30
CA ASN A 679 -9.78 4.70 -11.39
C ASN A 679 -9.09 5.20 -10.09
N ALA A 680 -8.93 4.30 -9.11
CA ALA A 680 -8.33 4.62 -7.81
C ALA A 680 -6.86 5.07 -7.85
N TYR A 681 -6.18 4.86 -8.99
CA TYR A 681 -4.78 5.22 -9.22
C TYR A 681 -4.62 6.51 -10.06
N GLY A 682 -5.72 7.23 -10.33
CA GLY A 682 -5.70 8.49 -11.09
C GLY A 682 -5.64 8.34 -12.62
N GLY A 683 -5.58 7.10 -13.13
CA GLY A 683 -5.72 6.77 -14.56
C GLY A 683 -7.17 6.48 -14.96
N PHE A 684 -7.36 6.00 -16.20
CA PHE A 684 -8.66 5.61 -16.75
C PHE A 684 -8.69 4.09 -17.03
N SER A 685 -9.59 3.64 -17.89
CA SER A 685 -9.87 2.22 -18.10
C SER A 685 -8.83 1.55 -19.00
N SER A 686 -8.25 2.26 -19.97
CA SER A 686 -7.18 1.76 -20.84
C SER A 686 -6.00 2.72 -20.93
N THR A 687 -5.19 2.59 -21.97
CA THR A 687 -4.06 3.48 -22.22
C THR A 687 -4.47 4.76 -22.95
N GLN A 688 -5.14 4.63 -24.10
CA GLN A 688 -5.39 5.78 -24.97
C GLN A 688 -6.34 6.77 -24.32
N ASP A 689 -7.36 6.25 -23.65
CA ASP A 689 -8.28 7.07 -22.87
C ASP A 689 -7.55 7.79 -21.73
N THR A 690 -6.61 7.13 -21.05
CA THR A 690 -5.78 7.76 -20.02
C THR A 690 -4.93 8.87 -20.63
N VAL A 691 -4.23 8.61 -21.73
CA VAL A 691 -3.41 9.62 -22.42
C VAL A 691 -4.25 10.82 -22.86
N MET A 692 -5.38 10.56 -23.52
CA MET A 692 -6.25 11.60 -24.06
C MET A 692 -6.95 12.38 -22.96
N ALA A 693 -7.43 11.72 -21.92
CA ALA A 693 -8.07 12.37 -20.77
C ALA A 693 -7.06 13.18 -19.96
N LEU A 694 -5.85 12.67 -19.69
CA LEU A 694 -4.82 13.46 -19.01
C LEU A 694 -4.41 14.67 -19.86
N THR A 695 -4.32 14.52 -21.19
CA THR A 695 -4.02 15.64 -22.09
C THR A 695 -5.12 16.70 -22.05
N ALA A 696 -6.39 16.27 -22.08
CA ALA A 696 -7.54 17.17 -22.05
C ALA A 696 -7.72 17.87 -20.70
N LEU A 697 -7.56 17.13 -19.60
CA LEU A 697 -7.61 17.66 -18.23
C LEU A 697 -6.43 18.60 -17.97
N GLY A 698 -5.24 18.28 -18.49
CA GLY A 698 -4.08 19.15 -18.46
C GLY A 698 -4.33 20.46 -19.22
N ALA A 699 -4.85 20.39 -20.46
CA ALA A 699 -5.20 21.58 -21.25
C ALA A 699 -6.28 22.45 -20.59
N TYR A 700 -7.25 21.83 -19.90
CA TYR A 700 -8.23 22.54 -19.11
C TYR A 700 -7.62 23.20 -17.87
N ALA A 701 -6.75 22.47 -17.15
CA ALA A 701 -6.06 22.96 -15.98
C ALA A 701 -5.14 24.15 -16.32
N GLU A 702 -4.41 24.08 -17.43
CA GLU A 702 -3.58 25.19 -17.95
C GLU A 702 -4.40 26.48 -18.14
N LYS A 703 -5.69 26.37 -18.52
CA LYS A 703 -6.58 27.52 -18.74
C LYS A 703 -7.34 28.01 -17.51
N THR A 704 -7.51 27.15 -16.50
CA THR A 704 -8.30 27.44 -15.29
C THR A 704 -7.47 27.63 -14.03
N TYR A 705 -6.17 27.41 -14.12
CA TYR A 705 -5.23 27.58 -13.02
C TYR A 705 -5.35 28.96 -12.37
N SER A 706 -5.58 28.98 -11.05
CA SER A 706 -5.56 30.19 -10.22
C SER A 706 -4.49 30.06 -9.14
N PRO A 707 -3.57 31.05 -8.99
CA PRO A 707 -2.56 31.04 -7.93
C PRO A 707 -3.14 31.42 -6.56
N GLN A 708 -4.32 32.05 -6.51
CA GLN A 708 -5.02 32.37 -5.28
C GLN A 708 -6.00 31.26 -4.94
N PHE A 709 -5.68 30.51 -3.89
CA PHE A 709 -6.38 29.30 -3.51
C PHE A 709 -6.39 29.17 -1.98
N ASN A 710 -7.57 29.23 -1.37
CA ASN A 710 -7.74 28.97 0.06
C ASN A 710 -9.15 28.46 0.31
N VAL A 711 -9.29 27.16 0.50
CA VAL A 711 -10.58 26.52 0.75
C VAL A 711 -10.43 25.57 1.93
N GLN A 712 -11.38 25.66 2.86
CA GLN A 712 -11.56 24.71 3.94
C GLN A 712 -12.69 23.77 3.56
N VAL A 713 -12.42 22.46 3.62
CA VAL A 713 -13.42 21.41 3.41
C VAL A 713 -13.57 20.62 4.69
N LYS A 714 -14.81 20.36 5.07
CA LYS A 714 -15.17 19.55 6.22
C LYS A 714 -15.97 18.34 5.74
N ALA A 715 -15.47 17.15 6.02
CA ALA A 715 -16.14 15.89 5.75
C ALA A 715 -16.77 15.37 7.04
N VAL A 716 -18.10 15.27 7.06
CA VAL A 716 -18.87 14.79 8.20
C VAL A 716 -19.55 13.48 7.83
N ASN A 717 -19.38 12.45 8.67
CA ASN A 717 -19.98 11.14 8.49
C ASN A 717 -20.17 10.44 9.85
N GLY A 718 -21.38 10.51 10.41
CA GLY A 718 -21.64 10.05 11.77
C GLY A 718 -20.75 10.74 12.81
N ALA A 719 -19.87 9.98 13.47
CA ALA A 719 -18.89 10.51 14.43
C ALA A 719 -17.63 11.08 13.75
N ASP A 720 -17.37 10.73 12.49
CA ASP A 720 -16.25 11.28 11.74
C ASP A 720 -16.51 12.75 11.41
N ASN A 721 -15.54 13.57 11.74
CA ASN A 721 -15.56 15.00 11.49
C ASN A 721 -14.15 15.49 11.16
N GLN A 722 -13.79 15.41 9.88
CA GLN A 722 -12.45 15.70 9.39
C GLN A 722 -12.41 17.04 8.64
N ASP A 723 -11.51 17.92 9.07
CA ASP A 723 -11.23 19.19 8.38
C ASP A 723 -10.02 19.04 7.46
N PHE A 724 -10.10 19.63 6.27
CA PHE A 724 -9.05 19.72 5.27
C PHE A 724 -8.82 21.18 4.92
N ALA A 725 -7.55 21.60 4.94
CA ALA A 725 -7.14 22.93 4.50
C ALA A 725 -6.36 22.80 3.20
N VAL A 726 -6.89 23.38 2.12
CA VAL A 726 -6.24 23.38 0.81
C VAL A 726 -5.89 24.81 0.43
N THR A 727 -4.61 25.03 0.23
CA THR A 727 -3.95 26.30 -0.09
C THR A 727 -3.19 26.17 -1.41
N SER A 728 -2.65 27.27 -1.92
CA SER A 728 -1.81 27.25 -3.12
C SER A 728 -0.53 26.40 -2.96
N GLU A 729 -0.02 26.24 -1.74
CA GLU A 729 1.19 25.48 -1.42
C GLU A 729 0.97 23.96 -1.47
N ASN A 730 -0.22 23.50 -1.06
CA ASN A 730 -0.55 22.07 -1.00
C ASN A 730 -1.63 21.65 -2.01
N ALA A 731 -1.95 22.48 -3.01
CA ALA A 731 -3.02 22.23 -3.97
C ALA A 731 -2.87 20.93 -4.78
N ILE A 732 -1.64 20.47 -5.05
CA ILE A 732 -1.37 19.19 -5.72
C ILE A 732 -1.42 17.99 -4.75
N VAL A 733 -1.26 18.23 -3.46
CA VAL A 733 -1.19 17.17 -2.45
C VAL A 733 -2.58 16.59 -2.26
N LEU A 734 -2.73 15.31 -2.60
CA LEU A 734 -3.93 14.54 -2.29
C LEU A 734 -4.01 14.31 -0.77
N GLN A 735 -5.04 14.84 -0.13
CA GLN A 735 -5.32 14.62 1.28
C GLN A 735 -6.41 13.57 1.42
N SER A 736 -6.16 12.48 2.15
CA SER A 736 -7.06 11.33 2.26
C SER A 736 -7.47 11.07 3.71
N TYR A 737 -8.72 10.67 3.92
CA TYR A 737 -9.23 10.23 5.22
C TYR A 737 -10.09 8.97 5.07
N GLU A 738 -9.78 7.91 5.80
CA GLU A 738 -10.60 6.69 5.83
C GLU A 738 -11.82 6.90 6.74
N LEU A 739 -13.00 6.59 6.22
CA LEU A 739 -14.26 6.71 6.94
C LEU A 739 -14.49 5.48 7.83
N SER A 740 -14.87 5.73 9.07
CA SER A 740 -15.18 4.70 10.07
C SER A 740 -16.65 4.25 10.01
N ASN A 741 -17.55 5.16 9.66
CA ASN A 741 -18.96 4.87 9.44
C ASN A 741 -19.24 4.64 7.94
N LEU A 742 -19.94 3.56 7.63
CA LEU A 742 -20.21 3.14 6.24
C LEU A 742 -21.71 3.01 5.95
N ASP A 743 -22.55 3.32 6.93
CA ASP A 743 -24.02 3.20 6.83
C ASP A 743 -24.67 4.59 6.66
N ASP A 744 -24.01 5.65 7.09
CA ASP A 744 -24.46 7.04 6.93
C ASP A 744 -23.88 7.70 5.66
N PRO A 745 -24.58 8.70 5.09
CA PRO A 745 -24.06 9.50 3.99
C PRO A 745 -22.87 10.37 4.42
N VAL A 746 -22.05 10.76 3.45
CA VAL A 746 -20.92 11.68 3.63
C VAL A 746 -21.37 13.08 3.26
N VAL A 747 -21.30 14.00 4.21
CA VAL A 747 -21.62 15.42 3.99
C VAL A 747 -20.31 16.20 3.83
N LEU A 748 -20.08 16.72 2.63
CA LEU A 748 -18.97 17.61 2.31
C LEU A 748 -19.44 19.06 2.42
N GLN A 749 -18.83 19.82 3.31
CA GLN A 749 -19.06 21.26 3.49
C GLN A 749 -17.79 22.02 3.11
N ALA A 750 -17.89 23.09 2.35
CA ALA A 750 -16.72 23.88 1.97
C ALA A 750 -16.96 25.38 2.02
N THR A 751 -15.93 26.13 2.41
CA THR A 751 -15.91 27.59 2.47
C THR A 751 -14.56 28.13 2.02
N GLY A 752 -14.52 29.38 1.56
CA GLY A 752 -13.29 30.02 1.07
C GLY A 752 -13.39 30.46 -0.39
N SER A 753 -12.28 30.42 -1.12
CA SER A 753 -12.20 30.83 -2.52
C SER A 753 -11.26 29.93 -3.32
N GLY A 754 -11.76 29.40 -4.44
CA GLY A 754 -11.04 28.48 -5.32
C GLY A 754 -11.94 27.35 -5.82
N VAL A 755 -11.38 26.45 -6.65
CA VAL A 755 -12.06 25.24 -7.14
C VAL A 755 -11.37 24.02 -6.56
N ILE A 756 -12.05 23.25 -5.71
CA ILE A 756 -11.56 21.98 -5.17
C ILE A 756 -12.16 20.80 -5.91
N PHE A 757 -11.38 19.73 -5.99
CA PHE A 757 -11.82 18.40 -6.42
C PHE A 757 -11.84 17.48 -5.20
N ALA A 758 -13.02 17.03 -4.82
CA ALA A 758 -13.23 16.02 -3.79
C ALA A 758 -13.66 14.71 -4.45
N GLN A 759 -13.27 13.58 -3.85
CA GLN A 759 -13.66 12.25 -4.29
C GLN A 759 -14.07 11.42 -3.09
N VAL A 760 -15.30 10.92 -3.09
CA VAL A 760 -15.74 9.92 -2.12
C VAL A 760 -15.56 8.56 -2.78
N GLN A 761 -14.56 7.81 -2.32
CA GLN A 761 -14.23 6.50 -2.85
C GLN A 761 -14.68 5.42 -1.88
N TYR A 762 -15.27 4.35 -2.38
CA TYR A 762 -15.64 3.21 -1.55
C TYR A 762 -15.48 1.89 -2.30
N SER A 763 -15.19 0.83 -1.56
CA SER A 763 -14.95 -0.50 -2.11
C SER A 763 -15.58 -1.58 -1.24
N TYR A 764 -15.87 -2.72 -1.86
CA TYR A 764 -16.46 -3.89 -1.21
C TYR A 764 -16.20 -5.13 -2.07
N HIS A 765 -16.47 -6.32 -1.52
CA HIS A 765 -16.40 -7.57 -2.28
C HIS A 765 -17.79 -8.15 -2.52
N ARG A 766 -17.98 -8.83 -3.65
CA ARG A 766 -19.22 -9.56 -3.99
C ARG A 766 -18.89 -10.94 -4.54
N VAL A 767 -19.83 -11.88 -4.34
CA VAL A 767 -19.77 -13.22 -4.93
C VAL A 767 -20.65 -13.33 -6.18
N ALA A 768 -21.70 -12.51 -6.29
CA ALA A 768 -22.61 -12.51 -7.43
C ALA A 768 -21.90 -12.14 -8.74
N ARG A 769 -22.20 -12.84 -9.84
CA ARG A 769 -21.55 -12.64 -11.15
C ARG A 769 -22.52 -12.00 -12.14
N ARG A 770 -21.97 -11.32 -13.15
CA ARG A 770 -22.74 -10.80 -14.28
C ARG A 770 -23.16 -11.94 -15.21
N ASP A 771 -24.39 -11.89 -15.70
CA ASP A 771 -24.96 -12.89 -16.60
C ASP A 771 -24.48 -12.75 -18.05
N ASP A 772 -24.26 -11.52 -18.51
CA ASP A 772 -23.74 -11.22 -19.85
C ASP A 772 -22.20 -11.26 -19.85
N GLN A 773 -21.64 -12.34 -20.40
CA GLN A 773 -20.20 -12.62 -20.43
C GLN A 773 -19.71 -12.76 -21.88
N PRO A 774 -18.84 -11.85 -22.35
CA PRO A 774 -18.31 -11.86 -23.71
C PRO A 774 -17.17 -12.86 -23.91
N PHE A 775 -16.71 -13.50 -22.83
CA PHE A 775 -15.75 -14.59 -22.84
C PHE A 775 -16.36 -15.83 -22.21
N PHE A 776 -15.86 -16.99 -22.61
CA PHE A 776 -16.14 -18.26 -21.97
C PHE A 776 -14.83 -19.00 -21.70
N CYS A 777 -14.69 -19.52 -20.47
CA CYS A 777 -13.54 -20.34 -20.09
C CYS A 777 -13.98 -21.64 -19.42
N THR A 778 -13.46 -22.76 -19.91
CA THR A 778 -13.48 -24.05 -19.19
C THR A 778 -12.29 -24.11 -18.24
N LYS A 779 -12.54 -24.64 -17.05
CA LYS A 779 -11.59 -24.77 -15.95
C LYS A 779 -11.72 -26.18 -15.39
N ASP A 780 -10.78 -27.05 -15.69
CA ASP A 780 -10.71 -28.38 -15.07
C ASP A 780 -9.47 -28.45 -14.19
N LEU A 781 -9.70 -28.62 -12.89
CA LEU A 781 -8.63 -28.74 -11.90
C LEU A 781 -8.43 -30.22 -11.58
N ARG A 782 -7.18 -30.68 -11.71
CA ARG A 782 -6.75 -32.05 -11.45
C ARG A 782 -5.68 -32.06 -10.36
N GLU A 783 -5.86 -32.91 -9.35
CA GLU A 783 -4.83 -33.18 -8.36
C GLU A 783 -3.78 -34.13 -8.94
N VAL A 784 -2.52 -33.75 -8.87
CA VAL A 784 -1.36 -34.52 -9.33
C VAL A 784 -0.45 -34.79 -8.12
N ARG A 785 0.27 -35.92 -8.13
CA ARG A 785 1.18 -36.32 -7.03
C ARG A 785 0.51 -36.33 -5.65
N GLY A 786 -0.66 -36.97 -5.54
CA GLY A 786 -1.43 -37.01 -4.29
C GLY A 786 -1.86 -35.61 -3.84
N GLY A 787 -2.09 -34.71 -4.81
CA GLY A 787 -2.47 -33.30 -4.68
C GLY A 787 -1.49 -32.43 -3.90
N ASN A 788 -0.20 -32.78 -3.89
CA ASN A 788 0.85 -31.80 -3.61
C ASN A 788 1.10 -30.88 -4.81
N ARG A 789 0.60 -31.25 -6.00
CA ARG A 789 0.62 -30.43 -7.20
C ARG A 789 -0.79 -30.37 -7.79
N MET A 790 -1.17 -29.21 -8.30
CA MET A 790 -2.42 -28.99 -8.99
C MET A 790 -2.12 -28.69 -10.46
N GLN A 791 -2.92 -29.27 -11.35
CA GLN A 791 -2.95 -28.91 -12.77
C GLN A 791 -4.30 -28.30 -13.09
N LEU A 792 -4.32 -27.03 -13.46
CA LEU A 792 -5.48 -26.33 -13.97
C LEU A 792 -5.41 -26.29 -15.49
N ASP A 793 -6.30 -27.03 -16.15
CA ASP A 793 -6.48 -26.94 -17.60
C ASP A 793 -7.53 -25.86 -17.90
N LEU A 794 -7.06 -24.79 -18.52
CA LEU A 794 -7.82 -23.58 -18.81
C LEU A 794 -7.96 -23.42 -20.32
N CYS A 795 -9.19 -23.41 -20.84
CA CYS A 795 -9.44 -23.08 -22.25
C CYS A 795 -10.40 -21.90 -22.35
N CYS A 796 -9.97 -20.82 -23.01
CA CYS A 796 -10.73 -19.57 -23.09
C CYS A 796 -10.99 -19.14 -24.54
N ASN A 797 -12.18 -18.65 -24.83
CA ASN A 797 -12.56 -18.07 -26.12
C ASN A 797 -13.45 -16.83 -25.97
N TYR A 798 -13.58 -16.07 -27.05
CA TYR A 798 -14.50 -14.95 -27.18
C TYR A 798 -15.83 -15.42 -27.76
N THR A 799 -16.95 -15.07 -27.11
CA THR A 799 -18.27 -15.63 -27.42
C THR A 799 -19.08 -14.78 -28.38
N ARG A 800 -18.67 -13.54 -28.67
CA ARG A 800 -19.43 -12.68 -29.58
C ARG A 800 -19.33 -13.16 -31.03
N PRO A 801 -20.45 -13.43 -31.73
CA PRO A 801 -20.44 -13.99 -33.08
C PRO A 801 -19.69 -13.10 -34.09
N GLY A 802 -18.81 -13.71 -34.89
CA GLY A 802 -18.10 -13.04 -35.98
C GLY A 802 -17.05 -11.99 -35.55
N ALA A 803 -16.81 -11.86 -34.24
CA ALA A 803 -15.85 -10.92 -33.68
C ALA A 803 -14.69 -11.65 -32.98
N ARG A 804 -13.60 -10.93 -32.76
CA ARG A 804 -12.50 -11.31 -31.86
C ARG A 804 -12.42 -10.24 -30.77
N SER A 805 -11.94 -10.60 -29.59
CA SER A 805 -11.49 -9.60 -28.62
C SER A 805 -10.23 -8.90 -29.13
N ASN A 806 -9.80 -7.86 -28.43
CA ASN A 806 -8.44 -7.36 -28.53
C ASN A 806 -7.52 -8.23 -27.66
N MET A 807 -6.36 -7.71 -27.27
CA MET A 807 -5.53 -8.37 -26.26
C MET A 807 -6.36 -8.63 -25.01
N ALA A 808 -6.45 -9.88 -24.59
CA ALA A 808 -7.18 -10.27 -23.40
C ALA A 808 -6.20 -10.65 -22.29
N VAL A 809 -6.52 -10.34 -21.04
CA VAL A 809 -5.69 -10.67 -19.89
C VAL A 809 -6.47 -11.55 -18.94
N ALA A 810 -5.96 -12.74 -18.64
CA ALA A 810 -6.45 -13.55 -17.54
C ALA A 810 -5.59 -13.33 -16.30
N LYS A 811 -6.20 -12.88 -15.21
CA LYS A 811 -5.64 -12.94 -13.87
C LYS A 811 -6.16 -14.20 -13.19
N VAL A 812 -5.26 -15.12 -12.88
CA VAL A 812 -5.59 -16.41 -12.27
C VAL A 812 -4.91 -16.49 -10.91
N GLY A 813 -5.70 -16.47 -9.84
CA GLY A 813 -5.17 -16.74 -8.49
C GLY A 813 -5.02 -18.24 -8.26
N ALA A 814 -4.02 -18.68 -7.52
CA ALA A 814 -3.87 -20.05 -7.04
C ALA A 814 -4.83 -20.32 -5.86
N LEU A 815 -5.07 -21.60 -5.55
CA LEU A 815 -5.74 -21.95 -4.28
C LEU A 815 -4.82 -21.58 -3.10
N THR A 816 -5.39 -21.09 -2.00
CA THR A 816 -4.59 -20.67 -0.84
C THR A 816 -3.66 -21.78 -0.37
N GLY A 817 -2.37 -21.48 -0.26
CA GLY A 817 -1.34 -22.45 0.12
C GLY A 817 -0.60 -23.08 -1.05
N TYR A 818 -1.03 -22.85 -2.29
CA TYR A 818 -0.31 -23.21 -3.51
C TYR A 818 0.41 -22.01 -4.11
N LYS A 819 1.53 -22.27 -4.79
CA LYS A 819 2.25 -21.30 -5.63
C LYS A 819 2.39 -21.84 -7.04
N PHE A 820 2.30 -20.98 -8.04
CA PHE A 820 2.53 -21.37 -9.43
C PHE A 820 3.99 -21.78 -9.65
N ASP A 821 4.20 -22.77 -10.51
CA ASP A 821 5.53 -23.27 -10.86
C ASP A 821 6.19 -22.31 -11.88
N ALA A 822 7.22 -21.59 -11.45
CA ALA A 822 7.93 -20.62 -12.27
C ALA A 822 8.68 -21.27 -13.45
N ASP A 823 9.11 -22.53 -13.32
CA ASP A 823 9.83 -23.24 -14.39
C ASP A 823 8.85 -23.68 -15.49
N GLU A 824 7.63 -24.11 -15.13
CA GLU A 824 6.57 -24.42 -16.10
C GLU A 824 6.03 -23.17 -16.78
N MET A 825 6.00 -22.03 -16.08
CA MET A 825 5.59 -20.74 -16.66
C MET A 825 6.45 -20.38 -17.87
N ALA A 826 7.76 -20.66 -17.83
CA ALA A 826 8.65 -20.41 -18.96
C ALA A 826 8.21 -21.15 -20.24
N GLN A 827 7.56 -22.31 -20.13
CA GLN A 827 7.06 -23.06 -21.28
C GLN A 827 5.85 -22.40 -21.93
N LEU A 828 5.04 -21.68 -21.16
CA LEU A 828 3.86 -20.94 -21.68
C LEU A 828 4.28 -19.81 -22.62
N THR A 829 5.47 -19.23 -22.42
CA THR A 829 5.99 -18.16 -23.28
C THR A 829 6.25 -18.60 -24.73
N GLY A 830 6.31 -19.91 -24.99
CA GLY A 830 6.46 -20.47 -26.35
C GLY A 830 5.15 -20.63 -27.13
N ILE A 831 4.00 -20.34 -26.51
CA ILE A 831 2.68 -20.49 -27.15
C ILE A 831 2.39 -19.26 -28.02
N THR A 832 2.11 -19.49 -29.31
CA THR A 832 1.91 -18.42 -30.31
C THR A 832 0.75 -17.47 -30.00
N ASP A 833 -0.28 -17.96 -29.29
CA ASP A 833 -1.45 -17.17 -28.91
C ASP A 833 -1.24 -16.39 -27.58
N LEU A 834 -0.07 -16.52 -26.95
CA LEU A 834 0.31 -15.77 -25.75
C LEU A 834 1.37 -14.73 -26.08
N GLN A 835 1.25 -13.55 -25.45
CA GLN A 835 2.27 -12.51 -25.53
C GLN A 835 3.24 -12.58 -24.36
N ARG A 836 2.71 -12.82 -23.15
CA ARG A 836 3.48 -12.78 -21.90
C ARG A 836 2.75 -13.53 -20.80
N VAL A 837 3.51 -14.01 -19.82
CA VAL A 837 3.00 -14.50 -18.53
C VAL A 837 3.85 -13.88 -17.42
N GLU A 838 3.21 -13.44 -16.35
CA GLU A 838 3.87 -12.83 -15.18
C GLU A 838 3.31 -13.45 -13.90
N LEU A 839 4.17 -13.58 -12.89
CA LEU A 839 3.80 -14.00 -11.54
C LEU A 839 3.86 -12.79 -10.61
N GLU A 840 2.84 -12.64 -9.78
CA GLU A 840 2.72 -11.58 -8.78
C GLU A 840 2.42 -12.19 -7.40
N HIS A 841 2.57 -11.37 -6.36
CA HIS A 841 2.17 -11.71 -4.99
C HIS A 841 2.81 -13.00 -4.45
N ASP A 842 4.13 -13.12 -4.53
CA ASP A 842 4.87 -14.32 -4.06
C ASP A 842 4.42 -15.60 -4.80
N ASP A 843 4.24 -15.47 -6.12
CA ASP A 843 3.85 -16.51 -7.08
C ASP A 843 2.47 -17.13 -6.85
N THR A 844 1.58 -16.45 -6.10
CA THR A 844 0.20 -16.90 -5.89
C THR A 844 -0.76 -16.42 -6.96
N ASP A 845 -0.41 -15.38 -7.71
CA ASP A 845 -1.20 -14.85 -8.82
C ASP A 845 -0.43 -14.94 -10.13
N MET A 846 -1.11 -15.35 -11.20
CA MET A 846 -0.58 -15.41 -12.56
C MET A 846 -1.37 -14.51 -13.50
N ASN A 847 -0.69 -13.57 -14.14
CA ASN A 847 -1.23 -12.72 -15.20
C ASN A 847 -0.81 -13.27 -16.57
N ILE A 848 -1.80 -13.66 -17.38
CA ILE A 848 -1.61 -14.28 -18.71
C ILE A 848 -2.15 -13.32 -19.77
N TYR A 849 -1.28 -12.91 -20.69
CA TYR A 849 -1.60 -11.97 -21.76
C TYR A 849 -1.82 -12.74 -23.06
N PHE A 850 -3.06 -12.79 -23.54
CA PHE A 850 -3.47 -13.44 -24.78
C PHE A 850 -3.43 -12.46 -25.95
N ASN A 851 -3.02 -12.94 -27.11
CA ASN A 851 -3.38 -12.33 -28.39
C ASN A 851 -4.92 -12.32 -28.57
N PRO A 852 -5.47 -11.52 -29.50
CA PRO A 852 -6.90 -11.46 -29.82
C PRO A 852 -7.62 -12.82 -29.79
N LEU A 853 -8.45 -13.05 -28.78
CA LEU A 853 -9.22 -14.28 -28.63
C LEU A 853 -10.38 -14.28 -29.63
N GLY A 854 -10.47 -15.33 -30.43
CA GLY A 854 -11.61 -15.56 -31.33
C GLY A 854 -12.58 -16.59 -30.76
N SER A 855 -13.44 -17.11 -31.63
CA SER A 855 -14.34 -18.22 -31.29
C SER A 855 -13.60 -19.52 -30.98
N ASN A 856 -12.41 -19.72 -31.55
CA ASN A 856 -11.56 -20.87 -31.27
C ASN A 856 -10.89 -20.71 -29.90
N PRO A 857 -11.03 -21.69 -28.99
CA PRO A 857 -10.46 -21.60 -27.66
C PRO A 857 -8.94 -21.77 -27.65
N VAL A 858 -8.26 -20.95 -26.85
CA VAL A 858 -6.85 -21.11 -26.51
C VAL A 858 -6.77 -21.86 -25.18
N CYS A 859 -6.07 -23.00 -25.18
CA CYS A 859 -5.98 -23.91 -24.04
C CYS A 859 -4.57 -23.92 -23.44
N LEU A 860 -4.49 -23.85 -22.12
CA LEU A 860 -3.27 -23.81 -21.32
C LEU A 860 -3.37 -24.79 -20.15
N SER A 861 -2.24 -25.32 -19.72
CA SER A 861 -2.13 -26.10 -18.48
C SER A 861 -1.26 -25.34 -17.49
N LEU A 862 -1.84 -24.95 -16.35
CA LEU A 862 -1.16 -24.19 -15.31
C LEU A 862 -0.86 -25.12 -14.13
N TYR A 863 0.38 -25.10 -13.66
CA TYR A 863 0.81 -25.95 -12.55
C TYR A 863 1.08 -25.12 -11.31
N SER A 864 0.63 -25.62 -10.16
CA SER A 864 0.95 -25.04 -8.86
C SER A 864 1.25 -26.10 -7.83
N ASP A 865 2.18 -25.83 -6.92
CA ASP A 865 2.65 -26.76 -5.90
C ASP A 865 2.26 -26.27 -4.50
N LEU A 866 1.90 -27.22 -3.63
CA LEU A 866 1.50 -26.97 -2.24
C LEU A 866 2.72 -26.55 -1.40
N VAL A 867 2.68 -25.34 -0.87
CA VAL A 867 3.73 -24.76 -0.01
C VAL A 867 3.26 -24.62 1.44
N TYR A 868 1.98 -24.28 1.64
CA TYR A 868 1.40 -24.06 2.98
C TYR A 868 0.20 -24.97 3.21
N GLN A 869 0.13 -25.57 4.40
CA GLN A 869 -0.93 -26.50 4.76
C GLN A 869 -2.23 -25.75 5.10
N VAL A 870 -3.17 -25.76 4.16
CA VAL A 870 -4.47 -25.10 4.26
C VAL A 870 -5.58 -26.11 3.96
N ALA A 871 -6.62 -26.09 4.80
CA ALA A 871 -7.82 -26.89 4.66
C ALA A 871 -9.05 -25.99 4.52
N ASP A 872 -10.15 -26.58 4.02
CA ASP A 872 -11.39 -25.86 3.71
C ASP A 872 -11.17 -24.64 2.80
N GLN A 873 -10.26 -24.79 1.82
CA GLN A 873 -9.88 -23.76 0.86
C GLN A 873 -11.14 -23.19 0.17
N LYS A 874 -11.22 -21.86 0.12
CA LYS A 874 -12.24 -21.16 -0.65
C LYS A 874 -11.88 -21.20 -2.14
N PRO A 875 -12.86 -20.96 -3.03
CA PRO A 875 -12.60 -20.87 -4.46
C PRO A 875 -11.48 -19.88 -4.77
N ALA A 876 -10.57 -20.26 -5.68
CA ALA A 876 -9.61 -19.34 -6.28
C ALA A 876 -10.32 -18.53 -7.38
N GLU A 877 -10.08 -17.22 -7.42
CA GLU A 877 -10.73 -16.34 -8.37
C GLU A 877 -9.94 -16.23 -9.68
N MET A 878 -10.67 -16.06 -10.77
CA MET A 878 -10.12 -15.83 -12.10
C MET A 878 -10.91 -14.72 -12.79
N VAL A 879 -10.20 -13.74 -13.35
CA VAL A 879 -10.79 -12.67 -14.15
C VAL A 879 -10.12 -12.67 -15.51
N LEU A 880 -10.90 -12.88 -16.57
CA LEU A 880 -10.48 -12.67 -17.96
C LEU A 880 -11.16 -11.41 -18.48
N PHE A 881 -10.41 -10.45 -18.97
CA PHE A 881 -10.97 -9.22 -19.52
C PHE A 881 -10.23 -8.79 -20.78
N ASP A 882 -10.92 -8.06 -21.64
CA ASP A 882 -10.28 -7.34 -22.73
C ASP A 882 -9.49 -6.17 -22.13
N TYR A 883 -8.19 -6.10 -22.41
CA TYR A 883 -7.32 -5.09 -21.81
C TYR A 883 -7.70 -3.66 -22.23
N TYR A 884 -8.28 -3.50 -23.42
CA TYR A 884 -8.62 -2.19 -23.98
C TYR A 884 -10.12 -1.88 -23.94
N ASP A 885 -10.96 -2.87 -23.67
CA ASP A 885 -12.36 -2.67 -23.25
C ASP A 885 -12.66 -3.49 -21.99
N PRO A 886 -12.19 -3.07 -20.79
CA PRO A 886 -12.36 -3.85 -19.55
C PRO A 886 -13.82 -4.16 -19.18
N GLU A 887 -14.79 -3.43 -19.74
CA GLU A 887 -16.20 -3.77 -19.61
C GLU A 887 -16.51 -5.16 -20.20
N GLN A 888 -15.74 -5.60 -21.20
CA GLN A 888 -15.74 -6.97 -21.68
C GLN A 888 -14.94 -7.84 -20.73
N GLN A 889 -15.63 -8.55 -19.83
CA GLN A 889 -14.95 -9.42 -18.89
C GLN A 889 -15.79 -10.61 -18.45
N LEU A 890 -15.07 -11.64 -18.02
CA LEU A 890 -15.55 -12.83 -17.37
C LEU A 890 -14.90 -12.90 -15.98
N LYS A 891 -15.71 -12.85 -14.93
CA LYS A 891 -15.30 -13.19 -13.56
C LYS A 891 -15.80 -14.59 -13.23
N THR A 892 -14.88 -15.47 -12.85
CA THR A 892 -15.18 -16.86 -12.50
C THR A 892 -14.30 -17.31 -11.34
N SER A 893 -14.54 -18.52 -10.83
CA SER A 893 -13.71 -19.13 -9.80
C SER A 893 -13.62 -20.64 -10.04
N TYR A 894 -12.65 -21.26 -9.41
CA TYR A 894 -12.45 -22.70 -9.45
C TYR A 894 -12.04 -23.23 -8.06
N THR A 895 -12.36 -24.50 -7.79
CA THR A 895 -12.13 -25.16 -6.50
C THR A 895 -11.55 -26.56 -6.73
N SER A 896 -10.82 -27.10 -5.75
CA SER A 896 -10.55 -28.54 -5.73
C SER A 896 -11.84 -29.33 -5.55
N LYS A 897 -11.92 -30.50 -6.19
CA LYS A 897 -13.03 -31.47 -6.04
C LYS A 897 -12.92 -32.22 -4.70
N LEU A 898 -11.73 -32.26 -4.10
CA LEU A 898 -11.44 -32.91 -2.83
C LEU A 898 -11.21 -31.84 -1.75
N THR A 899 -12.10 -31.79 -0.77
CA THR A 899 -11.88 -31.02 0.46
C THR A 899 -11.02 -31.84 1.40
N ARG A 900 -9.77 -31.41 1.61
CA ARG A 900 -8.89 -32.00 2.63
C ARG A 900 -9.26 -31.45 3.99
N THR A 901 -9.38 -32.33 4.98
CA THR A 901 -9.40 -31.87 6.36
C THR A 901 -8.00 -31.44 6.77
N LEU A 902 -7.88 -30.61 7.81
CA LEU A 902 -6.57 -30.24 8.32
C LEU A 902 -5.80 -31.45 8.89
N GLN A 903 -6.51 -32.49 9.32
CA GLN A 903 -5.91 -33.75 9.75
C GLN A 903 -5.20 -34.45 8.59
N ASP A 904 -5.82 -34.45 7.40
CA ASP A 904 -5.23 -35.04 6.19
C ASP A 904 -4.10 -34.19 5.64
N ALA A 905 -4.24 -32.87 5.70
CA ALA A 905 -3.23 -31.91 5.22
C ALA A 905 -1.99 -31.85 6.12
N CYS A 906 -2.15 -32.09 7.43
CA CYS A 906 -1.09 -31.89 8.41
C CYS A 906 -1.15 -32.94 9.52
N GLN A 907 -0.46 -34.07 9.31
CA GLN A 907 -0.36 -35.14 10.31
C GLN A 907 0.32 -34.67 11.61
N ASP A 908 1.31 -33.78 11.48
CA ASP A 908 2.08 -33.23 12.62
C ASP A 908 1.34 -32.11 13.38
N CYS A 909 0.18 -31.65 12.91
CA CYS A 909 -0.58 -30.58 13.56
C CYS A 909 -1.17 -30.98 14.92
N TRP A 910 -1.30 -32.29 15.12
CA TRP A 910 -1.94 -32.90 16.28
C TRP A 910 -1.06 -33.93 16.97
N SER A 911 0.27 -33.79 16.83
CA SER A 911 1.23 -34.64 17.52
C SER A 911 0.86 -34.78 19.00
N ASP A 912 0.87 -36.01 19.52
CA ASP A 912 0.63 -36.34 20.93
C ASP A 912 1.82 -35.86 21.78
N ILE A 913 2.06 -34.56 21.79
CA ILE A 913 2.85 -33.88 22.79
C ILE A 913 1.94 -33.82 24.02
N PRO A 914 2.37 -34.26 25.21
CA PRO A 914 1.51 -34.31 26.38
C PRO A 914 0.85 -32.95 26.59
N ASP A 915 -0.45 -32.90 26.33
CA ASP A 915 -1.30 -31.83 26.80
C ASP A 915 -1.31 -31.97 28.32
N ASP A 916 -1.16 -30.87 29.07
CA ASP A 916 -1.18 -30.90 30.55
C ASP A 916 -2.45 -31.60 31.08
N SER A 917 -3.51 -31.66 30.25
CA SER A 917 -4.77 -32.36 30.53
C SER A 917 -4.62 -33.88 30.73
N ALA A 918 -3.63 -34.54 30.13
CA ALA A 918 -3.46 -36.00 30.24
C ALA A 918 -2.67 -36.44 31.48
N ARG A 919 -2.03 -35.51 32.21
CA ARG A 919 -1.32 -35.80 33.46
C ARG A 919 -2.19 -35.66 34.71
N ASP A 920 -3.22 -34.83 34.67
CA ASP A 920 -4.15 -34.65 35.80
C ASP A 920 -5.13 -35.83 35.97
N GLU A 921 -5.48 -36.55 34.90
CA GLU A 921 -6.35 -37.74 34.99
C GLU A 921 -5.64 -39.00 35.51
N ALA A 922 -4.32 -39.08 35.39
CA ALA A 922 -3.55 -40.21 35.93
C ALA A 922 -3.31 -40.10 37.44
N LEU A 923 -3.39 -38.90 38.01
CA LEU A 923 -3.19 -38.63 39.44
C LEU A 923 -4.49 -38.66 40.27
N THR A 924 -5.66 -38.70 39.61
CA THR A 924 -6.97 -38.76 40.28
C THR A 924 -7.51 -40.18 40.46
N ARG A 925 -6.85 -41.22 39.94
CA ARG A 925 -7.26 -42.62 40.13
C ARG A 925 -6.63 -43.34 41.33
N ASP A 926 -5.64 -42.76 41.98
CA ASP A 926 -4.90 -43.40 43.09
C ASP A 926 -5.27 -42.87 44.50
N SER A 927 -6.31 -42.04 44.63
CA SER A 927 -6.74 -41.49 45.94
C SER A 927 -8.05 -42.08 46.50
N ASP A 928 -8.65 -43.08 45.87
CA ASP A 928 -9.85 -43.76 46.38
C ASP A 928 -9.59 -45.26 46.60
N SER A 929 -8.94 -45.61 47.72
CA SER A 929 -9.32 -46.79 48.54
C SER A 929 -8.37 -47.00 49.73
N THR A 930 -8.72 -46.42 50.88
CA THR A 930 -8.32 -46.99 52.17
C THR A 930 -9.56 -47.26 53.00
N GLY A 931 -9.87 -48.54 53.23
CA GLY A 931 -10.82 -48.96 54.25
C GLY A 931 -11.41 -50.35 54.02
N ALA A 932 -10.70 -51.42 54.41
CA ALA A 932 -11.26 -52.52 55.20
C ALA A 932 -10.27 -53.68 55.39
N THR A 933 -10.22 -54.16 56.63
CA THR A 933 -9.46 -55.27 57.18
C THR A 933 -9.89 -56.66 56.68
N SER A 934 -8.95 -57.62 56.73
CA SER A 934 -9.05 -59.03 57.18
C SER A 934 -8.66 -60.13 56.16
N GLY A 935 -7.93 -61.15 56.65
CA GLY A 935 -8.16 -62.55 56.24
C GLY A 935 -7.11 -63.27 55.39
N VAL A 936 -6.25 -64.01 56.08
CA VAL A 936 -5.35 -65.11 55.66
C VAL A 936 -5.92 -66.11 54.64
N HIS A 937 -5.18 -66.50 53.58
CA HIS A 937 -4.65 -67.87 53.29
C HIS A 937 -4.14 -68.08 51.84
N ALA A 938 -2.91 -68.65 51.74
CA ALA A 938 -2.46 -69.78 50.88
C ALA A 938 -2.82 -69.80 49.37
N SER A 939 -1.97 -70.13 48.38
CA SER A 939 -0.78 -70.99 48.36
C SER A 939 -0.20 -71.10 46.93
N VAL A 940 1.13 -71.32 46.84
CA VAL A 940 1.85 -72.27 45.93
C VAL A 940 1.99 -71.86 44.45
N ALA A 941 3.16 -71.35 44.04
CA ALA A 941 4.33 -72.06 43.45
C ALA A 941 4.31 -72.01 41.90
N LEU A 942 5.40 -72.07 41.15
CA LEU A 942 6.64 -72.81 41.30
C LEU A 942 7.73 -72.17 40.41
N LEU A 943 8.95 -72.15 40.94
CA LEU A 943 10.25 -72.38 40.30
C LEU A 943 10.69 -71.62 39.04
N GLY A 944 11.91 -71.09 39.16
CA GLY A 944 12.97 -71.49 38.23
C GLY A 944 13.92 -70.38 37.79
N GLY A 945 14.77 -69.90 38.71
CA GLY A 945 15.92 -69.08 38.34
C GLY A 945 17.09 -69.91 37.82
N VAL A 946 17.79 -69.38 36.81
CA VAL A 946 19.25 -69.51 36.57
C VAL A 946 19.67 -68.21 35.87
N LEU A 947 20.20 -67.21 36.58
CA LEU A 947 21.63 -66.95 36.85
C LEU A 947 22.52 -66.85 35.60
N VAL A 948 22.79 -65.58 35.25
CA VAL A 948 24.13 -64.94 35.24
C VAL A 948 24.94 -64.88 33.94
N ALA A 949 25.63 -63.73 33.91
CA ALA A 949 26.71 -63.28 33.05
C ALA A 949 26.31 -63.03 31.59
N GLY A 950 26.46 -61.84 31.04
CA GLY A 950 27.27 -60.71 31.47
C GLY A 950 28.00 -60.16 30.25
N MET A 951 27.88 -58.85 30.06
CA MET A 951 28.78 -57.96 29.33
C MET A 951 29.46 -58.51 28.05
N LEU A 952 29.14 -57.91 26.90
CA LEU A 952 29.96 -56.84 26.35
C LEU A 952 29.31 -56.31 25.06
N PHE A 953 29.11 -54.99 25.03
CA PHE A 953 29.26 -54.12 23.87
C PHE A 953 28.68 -54.57 22.51
N LEU A 954 27.59 -53.92 22.13
CA LEU A 954 27.58 -52.95 21.01
C LEU A 954 26.37 -52.02 21.12
#